data_AF-A0A553PDT0-F1
#
_entry.id   AF-A0A553PDT0-F1
#
_cell.length_a   1.000
_cell.length_b   1.000
_cell.length_c   1.000
_cell.angle_alpha   90.00
_cell.angle_beta   90.00
_cell.angle_gamma   90.00
#
_symmetry.space_group_name_H-M   'P 1'
#
loop_
_entity.id
_entity.type
_entity.pdbx_description
1 polymer ?
#
loop_
_entity_poly.entity_id
_entity_poly.type
_entity_poly.pdbx_seq_one_letter_code
_entity_poly.pdbx_strand_id
1 'polypeptide(L)'
;MSVLKMRLLVALTTLLAIFGSIEAFVDPHCDGKQVVVHLFEWKWTDVALECERFLAPAGYCGVQISPPHEHVFLPEDNCPWWQRYQLVSYQLESRSGTRDQFVDMVQRCNAVGVRIFADVILNHAAGMGRKGPGFAGTDFDTTDDKHDFPGIPYSDENFTPRELCPSDSGSVDNDAVEDNVRNCYLVGLSDLYGAQEYVQEKQADYLNDMIDIGVAGFRVDAAKHMWAEDIAAIQALLKPLNVEQGFKAGSQPFFMHEVIDRDDGVVRVQEYYDLGIVTEFRYSQKMAWASTGDWGQFGGLYDPGWGMSDPEHAFVFVDNHDNQRGHGGSGDVVTFKDGKLYAYAVSAMLASEYGFTRVMSSYDFDNSDQGPPSLDDFVTSDVTINEDGSCGGGWVCEHRWNAIAKMVQFRNAVAGAPQEHFWSEGNSMGFSRTGKGFFAMSQASGFNTSVKTGLPAGNYCNIIDSCASSVMVKSDGLADISITNDEGIIAICVGCEGRIIGLRPTITIRHDMPNLSQNTQHSAVTETGTEYSDSTKDYADDTTGPDGTTQPDYTTPTESTRSPESTTSTKGTTTTDGTTSTEVATSTEDSTRPDYTTQPEDSTRPDYTTPTYTDGTTDILGECCSRIEIESFGGIGSELPEIQGQYHMISNTSSIGQPDYLHESGAFYLYYRHYGVFYFKGWLISSDRDSYEWIALTQEPFTRCVEDFQFDWEYFLDYEWIKDAFVDVTCLV
;
A
#
# COMPACT_ATOMS: atom_id res chain seq x y z
N MET A 1 33.68 -48.23 1.65
CA MET A 1 32.25 -48.61 1.78
C MET A 1 31.68 -48.99 0.41
N SER A 2 30.49 -49.59 0.32
CA SER A 2 29.89 -49.92 -0.98
C SER A 2 29.29 -48.69 -1.67
N VAL A 3 29.28 -48.69 -3.01
CA VAL A 3 28.71 -47.63 -3.86
C VAL A 3 27.24 -47.34 -3.50
N LEU A 4 26.50 -48.36 -3.07
CA LEU A 4 25.11 -48.22 -2.63
C LEU A 4 24.96 -47.28 -1.42
N LYS A 5 25.87 -47.34 -0.42
CA LYS A 5 25.85 -46.38 0.70
C LYS A 5 26.17 -44.96 0.25
N MET A 6 27.05 -44.78 -0.74
CA MET A 6 27.42 -43.45 -1.22
C MET A 6 26.30 -42.83 -2.06
N ARG A 7 25.62 -43.61 -2.90
CA ARG A 7 24.39 -43.18 -3.60
C ARG A 7 23.25 -42.87 -2.63
N LEU A 8 23.07 -43.68 -1.58
CA LEU A 8 22.06 -43.40 -0.56
C LEU A 8 22.37 -42.11 0.22
N LEU A 9 23.64 -41.84 0.55
CA LEU A 9 24.03 -40.61 1.23
C LEU A 9 23.81 -39.38 0.35
N VAL A 10 24.26 -39.45 -0.92
CA VAL A 10 24.05 -38.36 -1.90
C VAL A 10 22.56 -38.09 -2.10
N ALA A 11 21.75 -39.13 -2.30
CA ALA A 11 20.29 -38.99 -2.45
C ALA A 11 19.62 -38.42 -1.20
N LEU A 12 20.11 -38.75 0.01
CA LEU A 12 19.60 -38.14 1.24
C LEU A 12 19.98 -36.66 1.34
N THR A 13 21.19 -36.28 0.92
CA THR A 13 21.60 -34.86 0.88
C THR A 13 20.90 -34.05 -0.20
N THR A 14 20.56 -34.62 -1.37
CA THR A 14 19.68 -33.90 -2.32
C THR A 14 18.24 -33.82 -1.81
N LEU A 15 17.70 -34.85 -1.15
CA LEU A 15 16.38 -34.73 -0.52
C LEU A 15 16.37 -33.64 0.57
N LEU A 16 17.39 -33.59 1.44
CA LEU A 16 17.52 -32.55 2.47
C LEU A 16 17.79 -31.15 1.90
N ALA A 17 18.35 -31.04 0.70
CA ALA A 17 18.45 -29.75 -0.01
C ALA A 17 17.10 -29.32 -0.62
N ILE A 18 16.36 -30.25 -1.22
CA ILE A 18 15.04 -30.01 -1.85
C ILE A 18 13.93 -29.77 -0.80
N PHE A 19 14.05 -30.36 0.39
CA PHE A 19 13.18 -30.04 1.54
C PHE A 19 13.67 -28.84 2.37
N GLY A 20 14.80 -28.22 2.00
CA GLY A 20 15.34 -27.03 2.66
C GLY A 20 15.11 -25.72 1.89
N SER A 21 14.32 -25.77 0.81
CA SER A 21 14.16 -24.67 -0.16
C SER A 21 12.70 -24.20 -0.33
N ILE A 22 11.84 -24.46 0.66
CA ILE A 22 10.42 -24.04 0.68
C ILE A 22 10.14 -23.10 1.88
N GLU A 23 11.07 -22.98 2.84
CA GLU A 23 11.00 -21.99 3.93
C GLU A 23 11.69 -20.65 3.56
N ALA A 24 11.81 -20.34 2.26
CA ALA A 24 12.43 -19.10 1.80
C ALA A 24 11.49 -17.90 2.04
N PHE A 25 12.04 -16.77 2.45
CA PHE A 25 11.38 -15.46 2.52
C PHE A 25 10.10 -15.31 3.40
N VAL A 26 9.63 -16.37 4.09
CA VAL A 26 8.38 -16.36 4.89
C VAL A 26 8.55 -16.33 6.43
N ASP A 27 9.76 -16.39 7.00
CA ASP A 27 9.97 -16.17 8.46
C ASP A 27 10.13 -14.66 8.76
N PRO A 28 9.26 -14.02 9.57
CA PRO A 28 9.41 -12.61 9.98
C PRO A 28 10.44 -12.38 11.12
N HIS A 29 11.16 -13.42 11.56
CA HIS A 29 12.27 -13.40 12.54
C HIS A 29 11.95 -12.75 13.90
N CYS A 30 10.69 -12.82 14.33
CA CYS A 30 10.18 -12.15 15.53
C CYS A 30 9.63 -13.12 16.60
N ASP A 31 10.26 -14.28 16.77
CA ASP A 31 10.02 -15.26 17.84
C ASP A 31 8.55 -15.70 18.00
N GLY A 32 7.85 -15.88 16.86
CA GLY A 32 6.45 -16.34 16.83
C GLY A 32 5.42 -15.27 17.19
N LYS A 33 5.81 -14.00 17.33
CA LYS A 33 4.86 -12.86 17.32
C LYS A 33 4.14 -12.80 15.96
N GLN A 34 2.91 -12.32 15.93
CA GLN A 34 2.01 -12.48 14.77
C GLN A 34 1.46 -11.17 14.16
N VAL A 35 1.88 -10.02 14.70
CA VAL A 35 1.30 -8.70 14.34
C VAL A 35 2.41 -7.69 14.03
N VAL A 36 2.36 -7.08 12.84
CA VAL A 36 3.11 -5.86 12.52
C VAL A 36 2.21 -4.63 12.55
N VAL A 37 2.80 -3.45 12.75
CA VAL A 37 2.11 -2.16 12.60
C VAL A 37 2.67 -1.40 11.41
N HIS A 38 1.83 -0.74 10.61
CA HIS A 38 2.29 0.24 9.62
C HIS A 38 2.28 1.63 10.27
N LEU A 39 3.46 2.11 10.68
CA LEU A 39 3.62 3.47 11.22
C LEU A 39 3.75 4.47 10.06
N PHE A 40 2.63 4.69 9.37
CA PHE A 40 2.58 5.36 8.07
C PHE A 40 3.00 6.83 8.16
N GLU A 41 3.98 7.24 7.35
CA GLU A 41 4.62 8.56 7.33
C GLU A 41 5.34 8.98 8.64
N TRP A 42 5.56 8.07 9.61
CA TRP A 42 6.28 8.40 10.86
C TRP A 42 7.77 8.66 10.61
N LYS A 43 8.36 9.58 11.38
CA LYS A 43 9.82 9.83 11.37
C LYS A 43 10.61 8.70 12.01
N TRP A 44 11.82 8.45 11.52
CA TRP A 44 12.68 7.37 12.02
C TRP A 44 12.99 7.51 13.52
N THR A 45 13.16 8.75 14.00
CA THR A 45 13.32 9.07 15.43
C THR A 45 12.11 8.69 16.29
N ASP A 46 10.89 8.87 15.78
CA ASP A 46 9.65 8.52 16.48
C ASP A 46 9.40 7.02 16.47
N VAL A 47 9.64 6.33 15.35
CA VAL A 47 9.56 4.85 15.28
C VAL A 47 10.53 4.20 16.26
N ALA A 48 11.76 4.71 16.36
CA ALA A 48 12.78 4.20 17.30
C ALA A 48 12.30 4.31 18.76
N LEU A 49 11.72 5.45 19.14
CA LEU A 49 11.11 5.66 20.45
C LEU A 49 9.88 4.76 20.65
N GLU A 50 9.06 4.54 19.62
CA GLU A 50 7.85 3.74 19.66
C GLU A 50 8.12 2.25 19.87
N CYS A 51 9.16 1.72 19.21
CA CYS A 51 9.70 0.38 19.43
C CYS A 51 9.98 0.12 20.92
N GLU A 52 10.75 1.01 21.55
CA GLU A 52 11.15 0.92 22.95
C GLU A 52 10.00 1.17 23.93
N ARG A 53 9.22 2.24 23.72
CA ARG A 53 8.25 2.75 24.71
C ARG A 53 6.89 2.05 24.66
N PHE A 54 6.57 1.33 23.58
CA PHE A 54 5.24 0.75 23.39
C PHE A 54 5.22 -0.60 22.66
N LEU A 55 5.84 -0.72 21.48
CA LEU A 55 5.66 -1.90 20.62
C LEU A 55 6.27 -3.17 21.19
N ALA A 56 7.48 -3.11 21.74
CA ALA A 56 8.11 -4.24 22.41
C ALA A 56 7.30 -4.71 23.65
N PRO A 57 6.87 -3.82 24.58
CA PRO A 57 5.92 -4.16 25.64
C PRO A 57 4.59 -4.76 25.16
N ALA A 58 3.98 -4.20 24.12
CA ALA A 58 2.71 -4.69 23.56
C ALA A 58 2.85 -6.03 22.82
N GLY A 59 4.06 -6.38 22.38
CA GLY A 59 4.37 -7.65 21.73
C GLY A 59 4.24 -7.62 20.21
N TYR A 60 4.27 -6.46 19.57
CA TYR A 60 4.34 -6.38 18.11
C TYR A 60 5.61 -7.07 17.59
N CYS A 61 5.47 -7.79 16.48
CA CYS A 61 6.54 -8.44 15.73
C CYS A 61 7.53 -7.40 15.18
N GLY A 62 6.99 -6.35 14.57
CA GLY A 62 7.76 -5.33 13.88
C GLY A 62 6.91 -4.18 13.35
N VAL A 63 7.56 -3.31 12.60
CA VAL A 63 7.02 -2.10 11.97
C VAL A 63 7.22 -2.19 10.46
N GLN A 64 6.16 -2.03 9.68
CA GLN A 64 6.28 -1.53 8.30
C GLN A 64 6.53 -0.02 8.39
N ILE A 65 7.62 0.45 7.80
CA ILE A 65 7.91 1.89 7.63
C ILE A 65 7.59 2.29 6.18
N SER A 66 7.14 3.54 5.98
CA SER A 66 6.95 4.10 4.63
C SER A 66 8.28 4.21 3.85
N PRO A 67 8.25 4.32 2.50
CA PRO A 67 9.43 4.08 1.67
C PRO A 67 10.64 4.95 2.05
N PRO A 68 11.82 4.37 2.33
CA PRO A 68 12.95 5.07 2.92
C PRO A 68 13.93 5.66 1.90
N HIS A 69 13.75 5.34 0.62
CA HIS A 69 14.55 5.84 -0.50
C HIS A 69 14.24 7.31 -0.83
N GLU A 70 15.12 7.98 -1.57
CA GLU A 70 14.89 9.34 -2.05
C GLU A 70 13.83 9.37 -3.14
N HIS A 71 12.76 10.08 -2.85
CA HIS A 71 11.57 10.20 -3.70
C HIS A 71 11.42 11.63 -4.23
N VAL A 72 10.43 11.87 -5.11
CA VAL A 72 10.09 13.23 -5.58
C VAL A 72 9.67 14.13 -4.42
N PHE A 73 9.90 15.44 -4.56
CA PHE A 73 9.49 16.46 -3.61
C PHE A 73 8.53 17.43 -4.28
N LEU A 74 7.29 17.49 -3.80
CA LEU A 74 6.17 18.17 -4.48
C LEU A 74 5.52 19.22 -3.55
N PRO A 75 6.22 20.33 -3.23
CA PRO A 75 5.67 21.41 -2.42
C PRO A 75 4.47 22.13 -3.08
N GLU A 76 4.39 22.12 -4.41
CA GLU A 76 3.26 22.63 -5.19
C GLU A 76 1.97 21.81 -4.96
N ASP A 77 2.10 20.49 -4.80
CA ASP A 77 1.01 19.57 -4.47
C ASP A 77 0.77 19.50 -2.93
N ASN A 78 1.33 20.45 -2.15
CA ASN A 78 1.31 20.49 -0.68
C ASN A 78 1.93 19.24 -0.03
N CYS A 79 2.99 18.68 -0.63
CA CYS A 79 3.72 17.49 -0.17
C CYS A 79 2.80 16.30 0.18
N PRO A 80 2.10 15.74 -0.82
CA PRO A 80 1.18 14.62 -0.63
C PRO A 80 1.91 13.37 -0.17
N TRP A 81 1.21 12.42 0.44
CA TRP A 81 1.84 11.19 0.94
C TRP A 81 2.38 10.31 -0.20
N TRP A 82 1.67 10.26 -1.33
CA TRP A 82 2.03 9.45 -2.49
C TRP A 82 3.30 9.93 -3.19
N GLN A 83 3.86 11.10 -2.83
CA GLN A 83 5.17 11.52 -3.33
C GLN A 83 6.26 10.50 -2.95
N ARG A 84 6.09 9.73 -1.86
CA ARG A 84 7.03 8.66 -1.43
C ARG A 84 7.00 7.40 -2.29
N TYR A 85 6.03 7.30 -3.21
CA TYR A 85 5.83 6.17 -4.11
C TYR A 85 6.28 6.52 -5.55
N GLN A 86 7.24 7.45 -5.65
CA GLN A 86 7.84 7.95 -6.89
C GLN A 86 9.36 8.11 -6.67
N LEU A 87 10.09 7.04 -6.99
CA LEU A 87 11.53 6.88 -6.77
C LEU A 87 12.36 7.85 -7.63
N VAL A 88 13.32 8.51 -6.99
CA VAL A 88 14.34 9.37 -7.63
C VAL A 88 15.74 8.78 -7.44
N SER A 89 16.09 8.31 -6.24
CA SER A 89 17.32 7.55 -6.01
C SER A 89 17.21 6.57 -4.83
N TYR A 90 18.09 5.58 -4.79
CA TYR A 90 18.18 4.61 -3.68
C TYR A 90 18.94 5.15 -2.44
N GLN A 91 19.15 6.47 -2.33
CA GLN A 91 19.66 7.07 -1.09
C GLN A 91 18.65 6.88 0.06
N LEU A 92 19.10 6.44 1.24
CA LEU A 92 18.27 6.33 2.44
C LEU A 92 18.08 7.70 3.13
N GLU A 93 17.52 8.68 2.41
CA GLU A 93 17.20 10.01 2.92
C GLU A 93 15.89 10.50 2.27
N SER A 94 14.91 10.86 3.10
CA SER A 94 13.49 11.00 2.71
C SER A 94 12.71 11.76 3.79
N ARG A 95 11.42 12.06 3.56
CA ARG A 95 10.54 12.83 4.48
C ARG A 95 10.63 12.46 5.97
N SER A 96 10.90 11.19 6.29
CA SER A 96 11.01 10.69 7.66
C SER A 96 12.36 11.01 8.37
N GLY A 97 13.34 11.58 7.68
CA GLY A 97 14.69 11.91 8.22
C GLY A 97 15.87 11.48 7.34
N THR A 98 17.06 11.38 7.95
CA THR A 98 18.33 11.05 7.26
C THR A 98 18.78 9.60 7.46
N ARG A 99 19.79 9.17 6.70
CA ARG A 99 20.38 7.83 6.80
C ARG A 99 20.85 7.46 8.21
N ASP A 100 21.46 8.39 8.95
CA ASP A 100 21.90 8.15 10.32
C ASP A 100 20.71 7.88 11.27
N GLN A 101 19.57 8.54 11.02
CA GLN A 101 18.34 8.34 11.80
C GLN A 101 17.65 7.00 11.44
N PHE A 102 17.68 6.60 10.16
CA PHE A 102 17.26 5.27 9.72
C PHE A 102 18.07 4.18 10.43
N VAL A 103 19.40 4.32 10.48
CA VAL A 103 20.31 3.36 11.15
C VAL A 103 20.05 3.30 12.66
N ASP A 104 19.91 4.44 13.36
CA ASP A 104 19.55 4.47 14.79
C ASP A 104 18.23 3.74 15.07
N MET A 105 17.21 3.98 14.23
CA MET A 105 15.92 3.29 14.35
C MET A 105 16.06 1.77 14.19
N VAL A 106 16.68 1.29 13.11
CA VAL A 106 16.82 -0.16 12.87
C VAL A 106 17.52 -0.84 14.05
N GLN A 107 18.62 -0.26 14.53
CA GLN A 107 19.40 -0.84 15.62
C GLN A 107 18.64 -0.84 16.95
N ARG A 108 17.95 0.25 17.30
CA ARG A 108 17.18 0.34 18.55
C ARG A 108 15.95 -0.56 18.55
N CYS A 109 15.22 -0.62 17.43
CA CYS A 109 14.08 -1.53 17.28
C CYS A 109 14.51 -3.00 17.38
N ASN A 110 15.57 -3.42 16.67
CA ASN A 110 16.11 -4.77 16.78
C ASN A 110 16.59 -5.10 18.21
N ALA A 111 17.22 -4.14 18.90
CA ALA A 111 17.69 -4.33 20.28
C ALA A 111 16.56 -4.60 21.30
N VAL A 112 15.31 -4.19 21.01
CA VAL A 112 14.12 -4.53 21.81
C VAL A 112 13.26 -5.64 21.19
N GLY A 113 13.74 -6.31 20.15
CA GLY A 113 13.06 -7.42 19.49
C GLY A 113 11.83 -7.00 18.69
N VAL A 114 11.83 -5.78 18.14
CA VAL A 114 10.83 -5.27 17.20
C VAL A 114 11.52 -5.13 15.85
N ARG A 115 11.09 -5.90 14.85
CA ARG A 115 11.72 -5.92 13.53
C ARG A 115 11.31 -4.71 12.68
N ILE A 116 12.18 -4.31 11.76
CA ILE A 116 11.86 -3.30 10.74
C ILE A 116 11.63 -4.02 9.42
N PHE A 117 10.52 -3.66 8.77
CA PHE A 117 10.19 -4.06 7.41
C PHE A 117 10.09 -2.79 6.56
N ALA A 118 10.95 -2.66 5.55
CA ALA A 118 10.96 -1.46 4.71
C ALA A 118 9.96 -1.61 3.56
N ASP A 119 9.17 -0.57 3.31
CA ASP A 119 8.37 -0.44 2.10
C ASP A 119 9.30 -0.07 0.93
N VAL A 120 9.26 -0.81 -0.18
CA VAL A 120 10.23 -0.70 -1.28
C VAL A 120 9.55 -0.63 -2.65
N ILE A 121 9.93 0.40 -3.41
CA ILE A 121 9.46 0.62 -4.78
C ILE A 121 10.46 -0.05 -5.73
N LEU A 122 10.03 -1.15 -6.35
CA LEU A 122 10.83 -1.91 -7.32
C LEU A 122 10.21 -1.91 -8.73
N ASN A 123 8.94 -1.55 -8.87
CA ASN A 123 8.22 -1.50 -10.15
C ASN A 123 8.56 -0.25 -10.99
N HIS A 124 8.66 0.92 -10.37
CA HIS A 124 8.66 2.20 -11.10
C HIS A 124 9.53 3.28 -10.46
N ALA A 125 9.80 4.33 -11.25
CA ALA A 125 10.45 5.57 -10.81
C ALA A 125 9.44 6.74 -10.67
N ALA A 126 9.90 7.98 -10.72
CA ALA A 126 9.05 9.17 -10.71
C ALA A 126 8.02 9.17 -11.86
N GLY A 127 6.89 9.87 -11.67
CA GLY A 127 5.88 10.04 -12.73
C GLY A 127 6.40 10.86 -13.92
N MET A 128 5.86 10.60 -15.11
CA MET A 128 6.21 11.33 -16.34
C MET A 128 5.88 12.83 -16.24
N GLY A 129 6.63 13.66 -16.96
CA GLY A 129 6.43 15.11 -17.00
C GLY A 129 6.93 15.88 -15.77
N ARG A 130 7.68 15.22 -14.87
CA ARG A 130 8.25 15.83 -13.65
C ARG A 130 9.74 16.12 -13.81
N LYS A 131 10.24 17.10 -13.07
CA LYS A 131 11.66 17.49 -13.08
C LYS A 131 12.06 18.28 -11.85
N GLY A 132 13.26 18.03 -11.35
CA GLY A 132 13.90 18.83 -10.30
C GLY A 132 14.87 18.01 -9.47
N PRO A 133 15.37 18.55 -8.35
CA PRO A 133 15.92 17.72 -7.30
C PRO A 133 14.81 16.88 -6.63
N GLY A 134 15.12 15.62 -6.32
CA GLY A 134 14.37 14.81 -5.36
C GLY A 134 14.53 15.33 -3.93
N PHE A 135 13.92 14.63 -2.98
CA PHE A 135 13.86 15.05 -1.58
C PHE A 135 15.24 15.22 -0.90
N ALA A 136 16.26 14.47 -1.33
CA ALA A 136 17.63 14.57 -0.82
C ALA A 136 18.56 15.38 -1.75
N GLY A 137 18.01 16.05 -2.77
CA GLY A 137 18.74 16.97 -3.66
C GLY A 137 19.22 16.38 -4.98
N THR A 138 18.87 15.14 -5.34
CA THR A 138 19.31 14.50 -6.60
C THR A 138 18.46 14.98 -7.78
N ASP A 139 19.08 15.65 -8.75
CA ASP A 139 18.41 16.03 -10.01
C ASP A 139 17.88 14.78 -10.77
N PHE A 140 16.65 14.88 -11.30
CA PHE A 140 16.06 13.94 -12.26
C PHE A 140 15.22 14.68 -13.32
N ASP A 141 14.96 14.06 -14.46
CA ASP A 141 14.15 14.63 -15.55
C ASP A 141 13.32 13.57 -16.29
N THR A 142 11.99 13.64 -16.16
CA THR A 142 11.01 12.86 -16.93
C THR A 142 10.16 13.72 -17.90
N THR A 143 10.57 14.95 -18.22
CA THR A 143 9.89 15.76 -19.26
C THR A 143 10.29 15.29 -20.66
N ASP A 144 9.52 15.67 -21.68
CA ASP A 144 9.84 15.39 -23.09
C ASP A 144 10.12 13.89 -23.38
N ASP A 145 9.36 13.00 -22.72
CA ASP A 145 9.43 11.53 -22.81
C ASP A 145 10.80 10.90 -22.44
N LYS A 146 11.60 11.61 -21.62
CA LYS A 146 12.90 11.14 -21.08
C LYS A 146 12.76 10.33 -19.79
N HIS A 147 13.81 9.60 -19.43
CA HIS A 147 13.98 8.97 -18.12
C HIS A 147 15.40 9.18 -17.55
N ASP A 148 15.78 10.43 -17.25
CA ASP A 148 17.12 10.75 -16.70
C ASP A 148 17.11 10.69 -15.15
N PHE A 149 17.68 9.62 -14.60
CA PHE A 149 17.78 9.40 -13.14
C PHE A 149 19.25 9.17 -12.72
N PRO A 150 20.10 10.21 -12.75
CA PRO A 150 21.55 10.10 -12.54
C PRO A 150 21.95 9.62 -11.13
N GLY A 151 21.02 9.62 -10.15
CA GLY A 151 21.23 9.05 -8.82
C GLY A 151 21.33 7.53 -8.78
N ILE A 152 20.78 6.82 -9.77
CA ILE A 152 20.80 5.34 -9.81
C ILE A 152 21.92 4.78 -10.72
N PRO A 153 22.60 5.64 -11.49
CA PRO A 153 22.18 6.09 -12.83
C PRO A 153 21.29 5.09 -13.59
N TYR A 154 20.06 5.53 -13.90
CA TYR A 154 19.22 4.96 -14.97
C TYR A 154 19.05 5.97 -16.12
N SER A 155 18.81 5.44 -17.32
CA SER A 155 18.41 6.13 -18.55
C SER A 155 17.25 5.38 -19.21
N ASP A 156 16.76 5.84 -20.38
CA ASP A 156 15.70 5.18 -21.16
C ASP A 156 15.97 3.68 -21.44
N GLU A 157 17.24 3.24 -21.44
CA GLU A 157 17.62 1.82 -21.61
C GLU A 157 17.24 0.93 -20.40
N ASN A 158 16.78 1.50 -19.29
CA ASN A 158 16.44 0.79 -18.05
C ASN A 158 14.93 0.77 -17.74
N PHE A 159 14.11 1.40 -18.59
CA PHE A 159 12.65 1.44 -18.48
C PHE A 159 12.01 0.54 -19.54
N THR A 160 10.79 0.06 -19.28
CA THR A 160 10.14 -0.95 -20.10
C THR A 160 9.92 -0.45 -21.53
N PRO A 161 10.49 -1.11 -22.56
CA PRO A 161 10.38 -0.65 -23.94
C PRO A 161 8.92 -0.49 -24.40
N ARG A 162 8.62 0.63 -25.08
CA ARG A 162 7.25 1.02 -25.45
C ARG A 162 6.51 -0.04 -26.26
N GLU A 163 7.23 -0.87 -27.02
CA GLU A 163 6.69 -2.01 -27.78
C GLU A 163 6.24 -3.22 -26.94
N LEU A 164 6.59 -3.29 -25.66
CA LEU A 164 6.13 -4.33 -24.72
C LEU A 164 4.82 -3.96 -24.03
N CYS A 165 4.49 -2.65 -23.95
CA CYS A 165 3.19 -2.19 -23.48
C CYS A 165 2.12 -2.32 -24.60
N PRO A 166 1.11 -3.20 -24.45
CA PRO A 166 0.08 -3.41 -25.48
C PRO A 166 -0.98 -2.31 -25.55
N SER A 167 -1.03 -1.36 -24.60
CA SER A 167 -1.93 -0.22 -24.67
C SER A 167 -1.47 0.80 -25.72
N ASP A 168 -2.40 1.47 -26.40
CA ASP A 168 -2.13 2.68 -27.18
C ASP A 168 -1.79 3.88 -26.27
N SER A 169 -2.36 3.95 -25.06
CA SER A 169 -2.15 5.03 -24.09
C SER A 169 -0.77 4.99 -23.40
N GLY A 170 -0.10 3.83 -23.46
CA GLY A 170 1.14 3.57 -22.71
C GLY A 170 0.91 3.26 -21.22
N SER A 171 -0.33 3.37 -20.72
CA SER A 171 -0.68 3.19 -19.31
C SER A 171 -1.33 1.84 -19.03
N VAL A 172 -1.35 1.42 -17.75
CA VAL A 172 -2.20 0.29 -17.32
C VAL A 172 -3.67 0.71 -17.44
N ASP A 173 -4.40 0.05 -18.34
CA ASP A 173 -5.81 0.35 -18.65
C ASP A 173 -6.66 -0.89 -18.96
N ASN A 174 -6.10 -2.10 -18.83
CA ASN A 174 -6.80 -3.36 -19.06
C ASN A 174 -6.27 -4.51 -18.18
N ASP A 175 -6.83 -4.63 -16.97
CA ASP A 175 -6.54 -5.70 -15.99
C ASP A 175 -6.75 -7.14 -16.49
N ALA A 176 -7.38 -7.35 -17.66
CA ALA A 176 -7.54 -8.66 -18.27
C ALA A 176 -6.38 -9.07 -19.22
N VAL A 177 -5.37 -8.21 -19.40
CA VAL A 177 -4.20 -8.46 -20.25
C VAL A 177 -2.92 -8.37 -19.42
N GLU A 178 -2.21 -9.49 -19.31
CA GLU A 178 -1.04 -9.64 -18.43
C GLU A 178 0.09 -8.66 -18.78
N ASP A 179 0.41 -8.54 -20.08
CA ASP A 179 1.36 -7.56 -20.61
C ASP A 179 0.92 -6.09 -20.39
N ASN A 180 -0.39 -5.82 -20.25
CA ASN A 180 -0.88 -4.47 -19.93
C ASN A 180 -0.65 -4.14 -18.45
N VAL A 181 -0.92 -5.11 -17.57
CA VAL A 181 -0.69 -4.97 -16.13
C VAL A 181 0.80 -4.86 -15.80
N ARG A 182 1.67 -5.58 -16.52
CA ARG A 182 3.10 -5.73 -16.18
C ARG A 182 4.13 -4.98 -17.03
N ASN A 183 3.73 -4.39 -18.17
CA ASN A 183 4.67 -3.70 -19.07
C ASN A 183 4.24 -2.25 -19.42
N CYS A 184 3.14 -1.74 -18.84
CA CYS A 184 2.64 -0.38 -19.08
C CYS A 184 2.68 0.49 -17.82
N TYR A 185 2.68 1.80 -17.99
CA TYR A 185 2.93 2.75 -16.90
C TYR A 185 1.72 2.83 -15.96
N LEU A 186 1.86 2.32 -14.73
CA LEU A 186 0.84 2.41 -13.70
C LEU A 186 0.59 3.88 -13.36
N VAL A 187 -0.61 4.40 -13.67
CA VAL A 187 -1.01 5.82 -13.50
C VAL A 187 0.02 6.86 -14.00
N GLY A 188 0.81 6.52 -15.02
CA GLY A 188 1.85 7.41 -15.57
C GLY A 188 3.18 7.41 -14.81
N LEU A 189 3.41 6.45 -13.91
CA LEU A 189 4.69 6.19 -13.25
C LEU A 189 5.64 5.47 -14.22
N SER A 190 6.89 5.92 -14.33
CA SER A 190 7.87 5.36 -15.26
C SER A 190 8.23 3.92 -14.90
N ASP A 191 7.79 2.95 -15.71
CA ASP A 191 7.91 1.51 -15.44
C ASP A 191 9.33 0.97 -15.69
N LEU A 192 9.95 0.36 -14.67
CA LEU A 192 11.32 -0.14 -14.71
C LEU A 192 11.38 -1.52 -15.38
N TYR A 193 12.34 -1.73 -16.28
CA TYR A 193 12.45 -2.99 -17.00
C TYR A 193 13.07 -4.09 -16.12
N GLY A 194 12.24 -4.72 -15.29
CA GLY A 194 12.63 -5.72 -14.27
C GLY A 194 13.45 -6.88 -14.81
N ALA A 195 13.26 -7.27 -16.07
CA ALA A 195 13.98 -8.37 -16.73
C ALA A 195 15.46 -8.04 -17.08
N GLN A 196 15.92 -6.82 -16.81
CA GLN A 196 17.29 -6.40 -17.08
C GLN A 196 18.22 -6.64 -15.89
N GLU A 197 19.29 -7.43 -16.08
CA GLU A 197 20.31 -7.73 -15.06
C GLU A 197 20.83 -6.49 -14.31
N TYR A 198 21.00 -5.34 -14.99
CA TYR A 198 21.44 -4.09 -14.36
C TYR A 198 20.40 -3.47 -13.42
N VAL A 199 19.11 -3.50 -13.75
CA VAL A 199 18.02 -3.05 -12.85
C VAL A 199 17.96 -3.98 -11.64
N GLN A 200 18.06 -5.30 -11.86
CA GLN A 200 18.07 -6.31 -10.80
C GLN A 200 19.28 -6.12 -9.85
N GLU A 201 20.48 -5.87 -10.37
CA GLU A 201 21.68 -5.58 -9.58
C GLU A 201 21.50 -4.31 -8.73
N LYS A 202 20.96 -3.22 -9.30
CA LYS A 202 20.74 -1.96 -8.56
C LYS A 202 19.72 -2.10 -7.44
N GLN A 203 18.63 -2.80 -7.71
CA GLN A 203 17.60 -3.08 -6.73
C GLN A 203 18.13 -4.02 -5.63
N ALA A 204 18.87 -5.06 -6.01
CA ALA A 204 19.53 -5.94 -5.05
C ALA A 204 20.55 -5.21 -4.17
N ASP A 205 21.36 -4.29 -4.71
CA ASP A 205 22.31 -3.46 -3.94
C ASP A 205 21.57 -2.60 -2.88
N TYR A 206 20.47 -1.94 -3.25
CA TYR A 206 19.63 -1.16 -2.34
C TYR A 206 19.02 -2.00 -1.21
N LEU A 207 18.47 -3.17 -1.53
CA LEU A 207 17.95 -4.12 -0.53
C LEU A 207 19.08 -4.67 0.36
N ASN A 208 20.24 -4.96 -0.23
CA ASN A 208 21.42 -5.49 0.45
C ASN A 208 22.10 -4.49 1.40
N ASP A 209 21.98 -3.19 1.16
CA ASP A 209 22.41 -2.14 2.10
C ASP A 209 21.50 -2.09 3.33
N MET A 210 20.18 -2.16 3.12
CA MET A 210 19.21 -2.27 4.22
C MET A 210 19.36 -3.56 5.04
N ILE A 211 19.68 -4.68 4.40
CA ILE A 211 19.99 -5.96 5.08
C ILE A 211 21.27 -5.83 5.94
N ASP A 212 22.32 -5.20 5.43
CA ASP A 212 23.56 -4.96 6.18
C ASP A 212 23.30 -4.04 7.41
N ILE A 213 22.44 -3.03 7.27
CA ILE A 213 22.01 -2.16 8.38
C ILE A 213 21.21 -2.94 9.44
N GLY A 214 20.34 -3.87 9.01
CA GLY A 214 19.55 -4.73 9.91
C GLY A 214 18.05 -4.79 9.66
N VAL A 215 17.57 -4.32 8.50
CA VAL A 215 16.18 -4.51 8.09
C VAL A 215 15.88 -6.01 7.98
N ALA A 216 14.75 -6.44 8.53
CA ALA A 216 14.38 -7.86 8.61
C ALA A 216 13.70 -8.38 7.34
N GLY A 217 13.23 -7.49 6.47
CA GLY A 217 12.47 -7.81 5.28
C GLY A 217 11.76 -6.60 4.67
N PHE A 218 10.91 -6.85 3.68
CA PHE A 218 10.40 -5.83 2.77
C PHE A 218 8.90 -6.00 2.49
N ARG A 219 8.17 -4.87 2.37
CA ARG A 219 6.90 -4.82 1.63
C ARG A 219 7.22 -4.33 0.23
N VAL A 220 7.01 -5.16 -0.78
CA VAL A 220 7.21 -4.78 -2.19
C VAL A 220 5.95 -4.08 -2.67
N ASP A 221 6.09 -2.82 -3.04
CA ASP A 221 5.04 -2.00 -3.64
C ASP A 221 4.68 -2.49 -5.03
N ALA A 222 3.40 -2.38 -5.40
CA ALA A 222 2.91 -2.65 -6.75
C ALA A 222 3.33 -4.00 -7.36
N ALA A 223 3.63 -5.03 -6.56
CA ALA A 223 4.18 -6.30 -7.05
C ALA A 223 3.32 -7.01 -8.11
N LYS A 224 1.99 -6.79 -8.13
CA LYS A 224 1.07 -7.16 -9.23
C LYS A 224 1.57 -6.73 -10.62
N HIS A 225 2.23 -5.58 -10.71
CA HIS A 225 2.73 -4.96 -11.93
C HIS A 225 4.14 -5.43 -12.30
N MET A 226 4.80 -6.21 -11.44
CA MET A 226 6.07 -6.86 -11.75
C MET A 226 5.85 -8.31 -12.20
N TRP A 227 6.75 -8.81 -13.04
CA TRP A 227 6.88 -10.26 -13.29
C TRP A 227 7.43 -10.97 -12.05
N ALA A 228 6.86 -12.12 -11.71
CA ALA A 228 7.25 -12.90 -10.54
C ALA A 228 8.72 -13.40 -10.67
N GLU A 229 9.14 -13.73 -11.88
CA GLU A 229 10.51 -14.12 -12.25
C GLU A 229 11.54 -13.01 -11.99
N ASP A 230 11.18 -11.74 -12.18
CA ASP A 230 12.08 -10.61 -11.98
C ASP A 230 12.28 -10.35 -10.48
N ILE A 231 11.20 -10.42 -9.68
CA ILE A 231 11.29 -10.42 -8.21
C ILE A 231 12.16 -11.59 -7.73
N ALA A 232 11.99 -12.80 -8.29
CA ALA A 232 12.82 -13.95 -7.96
C ALA A 232 14.30 -13.75 -8.30
N ALA A 233 14.60 -13.08 -9.42
CA ALA A 233 15.97 -12.76 -9.83
C ALA A 233 16.62 -11.76 -8.85
N ILE A 234 15.91 -10.70 -8.45
CA ILE A 234 16.36 -9.76 -7.41
C ILE A 234 16.60 -10.49 -6.07
N GLN A 235 15.66 -11.34 -5.65
CA GLN A 235 15.77 -12.13 -4.42
C GLN A 235 16.98 -13.09 -4.42
N ALA A 236 17.33 -13.66 -5.57
CA ALA A 236 18.50 -14.54 -5.72
C ALA A 236 19.86 -13.82 -5.53
N LEU A 237 19.87 -12.48 -5.60
CA LEU A 237 21.06 -11.64 -5.36
C LEU A 237 21.20 -11.17 -3.90
N LEU A 238 20.28 -11.53 -3.01
CA LEU A 238 20.25 -11.03 -1.63
C LEU A 238 21.16 -11.80 -0.66
N LYS A 239 21.70 -11.04 0.30
CA LYS A 239 22.46 -11.57 1.45
C LYS A 239 21.51 -12.15 2.51
N PRO A 240 21.94 -13.16 3.28
CA PRO A 240 21.31 -13.51 4.54
C PRO A 240 21.36 -12.34 5.55
N LEU A 241 20.37 -12.27 6.44
CA LEU A 241 20.22 -11.20 7.42
C LEU A 241 21.42 -11.05 8.37
N ASN A 242 21.74 -9.79 8.72
CA ASN A 242 22.90 -9.46 9.55
C ASN A 242 22.80 -10.05 10.97
N VAL A 243 23.65 -11.02 11.28
CA VAL A 243 23.70 -11.70 12.59
C VAL A 243 24.02 -10.78 13.77
N GLU A 244 24.65 -9.62 13.54
CA GLU A 244 24.92 -8.63 14.60
C GLU A 244 23.63 -7.93 15.08
N GLN A 245 22.57 -7.95 14.25
CA GLN A 245 21.24 -7.39 14.53
C GLN A 245 20.27 -8.42 15.16
N GLY A 246 20.83 -9.53 15.68
CA GLY A 246 20.07 -10.55 16.39
C GLY A 246 19.25 -11.48 15.48
N PHE A 247 19.68 -11.65 14.23
CA PHE A 247 19.16 -12.67 13.31
C PHE A 247 19.98 -13.97 13.40
N LYS A 248 19.42 -15.09 12.94
CA LYS A 248 20.12 -16.39 12.92
C LYS A 248 21.05 -16.42 11.69
N ALA A 249 22.21 -17.06 11.82
CA ALA A 249 23.13 -17.22 10.68
C ALA A 249 22.45 -18.02 9.55
N GLY A 250 22.27 -17.39 8.39
CA GLY A 250 21.56 -17.98 7.24
C GLY A 250 20.06 -17.67 7.16
N SER A 251 19.49 -16.87 8.09
CA SER A 251 18.14 -16.30 7.95
C SER A 251 18.03 -15.52 6.63
N GLN A 252 16.98 -15.77 5.84
CA GLN A 252 16.63 -14.94 4.69
C GLN A 252 15.76 -13.74 5.12
N PRO A 253 15.80 -12.59 4.41
CA PRO A 253 14.85 -11.49 4.64
C PRO A 253 13.39 -11.96 4.46
N PHE A 254 12.47 -11.35 5.19
CA PHE A 254 11.03 -11.58 5.04
C PHE A 254 10.47 -10.78 3.84
N PHE A 255 9.47 -11.31 3.13
CA PHE A 255 8.83 -10.59 2.03
C PHE A 255 7.30 -10.57 2.13
N MET A 256 6.72 -9.39 1.90
CA MET A 256 5.28 -9.14 1.76
C MET A 256 5.04 -8.47 0.41
N HIS A 257 4.45 -9.16 -0.55
CA HIS A 257 4.19 -8.63 -1.89
C HIS A 257 2.80 -8.01 -1.98
N GLU A 258 2.71 -6.79 -2.50
CA GLU A 258 1.42 -6.19 -2.80
C GLU A 258 0.86 -6.69 -4.14
N VAL A 259 -0.14 -7.56 -4.03
CA VAL A 259 -0.90 -8.07 -5.16
C VAL A 259 -2.37 -7.72 -4.93
N ILE A 260 -2.86 -6.70 -5.65
CA ILE A 260 -4.26 -6.27 -5.58
C ILE A 260 -5.09 -7.17 -6.54
N ASP A 261 -5.44 -8.34 -6.02
CA ASP A 261 -6.31 -9.33 -6.66
C ASP A 261 -7.58 -9.50 -5.82
N ARG A 262 -8.72 -9.05 -6.36
CA ARG A 262 -10.05 -9.18 -5.74
C ARG A 262 -10.93 -10.17 -6.50
N ASP A 263 -10.32 -11.07 -7.29
CA ASP A 263 -10.96 -11.85 -8.36
C ASP A 263 -11.48 -11.00 -9.54
N ASP A 264 -10.80 -9.87 -9.80
CA ASP A 264 -11.15 -8.84 -10.79
C ASP A 264 -10.17 -8.71 -11.97
N GLY A 265 -8.97 -9.28 -11.88
CA GLY A 265 -7.94 -9.22 -12.92
C GLY A 265 -7.38 -10.57 -13.39
N VAL A 266 -6.41 -10.52 -14.31
CA VAL A 266 -5.69 -11.69 -14.82
C VAL A 266 -4.58 -12.18 -13.88
N VAL A 267 -3.81 -11.27 -13.27
CA VAL A 267 -2.70 -11.56 -12.35
C VAL A 267 -3.23 -11.96 -10.96
N ARG A 268 -2.70 -13.05 -10.39
CA ARG A 268 -3.22 -13.71 -9.17
C ARG A 268 -2.18 -13.88 -8.07
N VAL A 269 -2.65 -13.84 -6.83
CA VAL A 269 -1.82 -14.01 -5.62
C VAL A 269 -0.98 -15.28 -5.62
N GLN A 270 -1.46 -16.37 -6.22
CA GLN A 270 -0.75 -17.66 -6.27
C GLN A 270 0.57 -17.62 -7.05
N GLU A 271 0.79 -16.64 -7.92
CA GLU A 271 2.03 -16.49 -8.71
C GLU A 271 3.24 -16.07 -7.84
N TYR A 272 2.99 -15.54 -6.63
CA TYR A 272 4.01 -14.90 -5.79
C TYR A 272 4.36 -15.71 -4.52
N TYR A 273 3.77 -16.90 -4.32
CA TYR A 273 3.94 -17.70 -3.09
C TYR A 273 5.40 -18.15 -2.85
N ASP A 274 6.10 -18.60 -3.90
CA ASP A 274 7.52 -19.00 -3.82
C ASP A 274 8.46 -17.81 -3.48
N LEU A 275 7.92 -16.57 -3.45
CA LEU A 275 8.65 -15.33 -3.22
C LEU A 275 8.39 -14.72 -1.83
N GLY A 276 7.41 -15.20 -1.06
CA GLY A 276 7.00 -14.63 0.22
C GLY A 276 5.49 -14.67 0.47
N ILE A 277 5.01 -13.83 1.39
CA ILE A 277 3.57 -13.70 1.69
C ILE A 277 2.93 -12.56 0.88
N VAL A 278 1.62 -12.59 0.69
CA VAL A 278 0.86 -11.74 -0.26
C VAL A 278 -0.30 -11.01 0.39
N THR A 279 -0.56 -9.76 -0.01
CA THR A 279 -1.68 -8.94 0.51
C THR A 279 -3.06 -9.49 0.13
N GLU A 280 -3.82 -10.01 1.08
CA GLU A 280 -5.16 -10.56 0.81
C GLU A 280 -6.25 -9.48 0.85
N PHE A 281 -6.41 -8.72 -0.24
CA PHE A 281 -7.41 -7.65 -0.34
C PHE A 281 -8.87 -8.16 -0.22
N ARG A 282 -9.17 -9.42 -0.59
CA ARG A 282 -10.51 -10.00 -0.38
C ARG A 282 -10.86 -10.15 1.11
N TYR A 283 -9.86 -10.32 1.99
CA TYR A 283 -10.09 -10.36 3.43
C TYR A 283 -10.49 -8.98 3.97
N SER A 284 -9.83 -7.91 3.51
CA SER A 284 -10.21 -6.52 3.82
C SER A 284 -11.65 -6.21 3.37
N GLN A 285 -12.02 -6.64 2.15
CA GLN A 285 -13.40 -6.53 1.64
C GLN A 285 -14.42 -7.31 2.47
N LYS A 286 -14.16 -8.59 2.77
CA LYS A 286 -15.07 -9.41 3.61
C LYS A 286 -15.16 -8.90 5.05
N MET A 287 -14.07 -8.35 5.59
CA MET A 287 -14.05 -7.69 6.89
C MET A 287 -15.00 -6.49 6.94
N ALA A 288 -15.02 -5.67 5.88
CA ALA A 288 -15.91 -4.54 5.78
C ALA A 288 -17.38 -4.97 5.76
N TRP A 289 -17.74 -5.91 4.88
CA TRP A 289 -19.10 -6.45 4.79
C TRP A 289 -19.60 -7.09 6.09
N ALA A 290 -18.73 -7.85 6.78
CA ALA A 290 -19.06 -8.46 8.07
C ALA A 290 -19.24 -7.42 9.20
N SER A 291 -18.52 -6.30 9.12
CA SER A 291 -18.55 -5.24 10.14
C SER A 291 -19.77 -4.33 9.99
N THR A 292 -20.05 -3.86 8.77
CA THR A 292 -21.15 -2.92 8.47
C THR A 292 -22.49 -3.61 8.25
N GLY A 293 -22.48 -4.88 7.82
CA GLY A 293 -23.65 -5.71 7.54
C GLY A 293 -23.93 -6.75 8.63
N ASP A 294 -23.92 -8.03 8.25
CA ASP A 294 -24.25 -9.14 9.14
C ASP A 294 -23.01 -9.70 9.86
N TRP A 295 -23.00 -9.54 11.19
CA TRP A 295 -21.92 -10.06 12.04
C TRP A 295 -21.83 -11.60 12.07
N GLY A 296 -22.79 -12.34 11.50
CA GLY A 296 -22.63 -13.75 11.17
C GLY A 296 -21.51 -14.03 10.16
N GLN A 297 -21.19 -13.07 9.28
CA GLN A 297 -20.15 -13.22 8.25
C GLN A 297 -18.73 -13.26 8.83
N PHE A 298 -18.51 -12.78 10.07
CA PHE A 298 -17.23 -12.95 10.78
C PHE A 298 -16.81 -14.43 10.91
N GLY A 299 -17.77 -15.37 10.88
CA GLY A 299 -17.49 -16.81 10.90
C GLY A 299 -16.94 -17.39 9.59
N GLY A 300 -16.97 -16.62 8.49
CA GLY A 300 -16.59 -17.05 7.13
C GLY A 300 -15.66 -16.07 6.40
N LEU A 301 -14.87 -15.29 7.13
CA LEU A 301 -13.93 -14.31 6.55
C LEU A 301 -12.84 -14.96 5.69
N TYR A 302 -12.33 -16.14 6.09
CA TYR A 302 -11.45 -16.96 5.25
C TYR A 302 -12.29 -17.96 4.45
N ASP A 303 -12.07 -17.99 3.14
CA ASP A 303 -12.84 -18.80 2.21
C ASP A 303 -11.98 -19.17 0.98
N PRO A 304 -11.43 -20.41 0.95
CA PRO A 304 -10.68 -20.90 -0.22
C PRO A 304 -11.50 -20.90 -1.52
N GLY A 305 -12.84 -20.88 -1.44
CA GLY A 305 -13.72 -20.83 -2.60
C GLY A 305 -13.72 -19.48 -3.33
N TRP A 306 -13.13 -18.45 -2.73
CA TRP A 306 -12.97 -17.10 -3.31
C TRP A 306 -11.57 -16.87 -3.93
N GLY A 307 -10.77 -17.93 -4.12
CA GLY A 307 -9.38 -17.79 -4.58
C GLY A 307 -8.45 -17.13 -3.55
N MET A 308 -8.92 -16.96 -2.31
CA MET A 308 -8.14 -16.43 -1.20
C MET A 308 -6.93 -17.31 -0.92
N SER A 309 -5.86 -16.65 -0.49
CA SER A 309 -4.57 -17.24 -0.17
C SER A 309 -4.68 -18.30 0.92
N ASP A 310 -3.77 -19.28 0.95
CA ASP A 310 -3.72 -20.17 2.11
C ASP A 310 -3.19 -19.44 3.36
N PRO A 311 -3.39 -19.98 4.58
CA PRO A 311 -3.06 -19.26 5.81
C PRO A 311 -1.56 -19.04 6.04
N GLU A 312 -0.68 -19.70 5.29
CA GLU A 312 0.78 -19.57 5.40
C GLU A 312 1.30 -18.44 4.51
N HIS A 313 0.67 -18.22 3.33
CA HIS A 313 1.00 -17.12 2.41
C HIS A 313 0.15 -15.85 2.60
N ALA A 314 -0.93 -15.85 3.39
CA ALA A 314 -1.82 -14.69 3.53
C ALA A 314 -1.28 -13.57 4.45
N PHE A 315 -1.11 -12.36 3.91
CA PHE A 315 -0.90 -11.11 4.67
C PHE A 315 -2.20 -10.33 4.79
N VAL A 316 -2.76 -10.23 6.00
CA VAL A 316 -4.13 -9.73 6.24
C VAL A 316 -4.17 -8.44 7.06
N PHE A 317 -5.13 -7.59 6.72
CA PHE A 317 -5.38 -6.28 7.33
C PHE A 317 -6.87 -5.92 7.19
N VAL A 318 -7.33 -4.95 8.00
CA VAL A 318 -8.69 -4.37 7.86
C VAL A 318 -8.68 -3.33 6.74
N ASP A 319 -7.74 -2.39 6.82
CA ASP A 319 -7.43 -1.36 5.84
C ASP A 319 -5.91 -1.27 5.59
N ASN A 320 -5.52 -0.55 4.54
CA ASN A 320 -4.15 -0.12 4.30
C ASN A 320 -4.13 1.39 4.01
N HIS A 321 -2.97 1.96 3.68
CA HIS A 321 -2.86 3.39 3.41
C HIS A 321 -3.67 3.87 2.20
N ASP A 322 -3.86 3.03 1.18
CA ASP A 322 -4.58 3.36 -0.05
C ASP A 322 -6.09 3.28 0.15
N ASN A 323 -6.58 2.13 0.61
CA ASN A 323 -8.02 1.86 0.59
C ASN A 323 -8.77 2.64 1.67
N GLN A 324 -8.12 3.05 2.77
CA GLN A 324 -8.71 4.03 3.69
C GLN A 324 -8.93 5.42 3.05
N ARG A 325 -8.29 5.70 1.90
CA ARG A 325 -8.45 6.92 1.07
C ARG A 325 -9.29 6.70 -0.19
N GLY A 326 -9.76 5.47 -0.46
CA GLY A 326 -10.44 5.09 -1.69
C GLY A 326 -9.51 4.67 -2.85
N HIS A 327 -8.21 4.56 -2.60
CA HIS A 327 -7.20 4.16 -3.59
C HIS A 327 -7.00 2.62 -3.55
N GLY A 328 -6.10 2.07 -4.39
CA GLY A 328 -5.87 0.62 -4.43
C GLY A 328 -7.11 -0.20 -4.85
N GLY A 329 -7.97 0.39 -5.68
CA GLY A 329 -9.18 -0.24 -6.20
C GLY A 329 -10.38 -0.29 -5.24
N SER A 330 -10.29 0.21 -4.00
CA SER A 330 -11.41 0.12 -3.05
C SER A 330 -11.52 1.33 -2.12
N GLY A 331 -12.75 1.80 -1.89
CA GLY A 331 -13.11 2.67 -0.76
C GLY A 331 -14.06 2.01 0.24
N ASP A 332 -14.49 0.78 -0.01
CA ASP A 332 -15.51 0.07 0.78
C ASP A 332 -14.88 -0.65 1.99
N VAL A 333 -14.12 0.08 2.81
CA VAL A 333 -13.39 -0.46 3.97
C VAL A 333 -13.73 0.27 5.26
N VAL A 334 -13.61 -0.44 6.39
CA VAL A 334 -13.74 0.17 7.72
C VAL A 334 -12.40 0.77 8.10
N THR A 335 -12.39 2.02 8.54
CA THR A 335 -11.19 2.82 8.84
C THR A 335 -11.28 3.42 10.24
N PHE A 336 -10.22 4.07 10.73
CA PHE A 336 -10.28 4.79 12.01
C PHE A 336 -11.45 5.80 12.12
N LYS A 337 -11.98 6.31 10.99
CA LYS A 337 -13.11 7.25 10.94
C LYS A 337 -14.42 6.62 11.40
N ASP A 338 -14.54 5.29 11.31
CA ASP A 338 -15.66 4.51 11.89
C ASP A 338 -15.48 4.24 13.40
N GLY A 339 -14.37 4.70 13.98
CA GLY A 339 -14.08 4.68 15.42
C GLY A 339 -14.24 3.31 16.05
N LYS A 340 -15.29 3.13 16.85
CA LYS A 340 -15.51 1.87 17.57
C LYS A 340 -15.78 0.68 16.63
N LEU A 341 -16.30 0.91 15.41
CA LEU A 341 -16.51 -0.18 14.46
C LEU A 341 -15.17 -0.75 13.96
N TYR A 342 -14.18 0.11 13.72
CA TYR A 342 -12.82 -0.29 13.38
C TYR A 342 -12.13 -1.04 14.53
N ALA A 343 -12.32 -0.58 15.77
CA ALA A 343 -11.83 -1.29 16.95
C ALA A 343 -12.38 -2.72 17.05
N TYR A 344 -13.65 -2.96 16.68
CA TYR A 344 -14.23 -4.30 16.56
C TYR A 344 -13.61 -5.10 15.41
N ALA A 345 -13.51 -4.53 14.20
CA ALA A 345 -12.95 -5.19 13.02
C ALA A 345 -11.50 -5.66 13.24
N VAL A 346 -10.63 -4.78 13.72
CA VAL A 346 -9.23 -5.11 14.04
C VAL A 346 -9.15 -6.14 15.18
N SER A 347 -10.02 -6.05 16.18
CA SER A 347 -10.06 -7.04 17.27
C SER A 347 -10.49 -8.42 16.79
N ALA A 348 -11.48 -8.51 15.89
CA ALA A 348 -11.93 -9.76 15.28
C ALA A 348 -10.83 -10.38 14.40
N MET A 349 -10.14 -9.56 13.59
CA MET A 349 -8.98 -9.99 12.81
C MET A 349 -7.88 -10.56 13.72
N LEU A 350 -7.49 -9.81 14.76
CA LEU A 350 -6.43 -10.23 15.69
C LEU A 350 -6.81 -11.48 16.48
N ALA A 351 -8.09 -11.69 16.81
CA ALA A 351 -8.58 -12.93 17.41
C ALA A 351 -8.53 -14.14 16.47
N SER A 352 -8.79 -13.92 15.17
CA SER A 352 -8.91 -14.98 14.15
C SER A 352 -7.60 -15.73 13.92
N GLU A 353 -7.66 -16.93 13.32
CA GLU A 353 -6.46 -17.73 13.05
C GLU A 353 -5.79 -17.47 11.69
N TYR A 354 -6.51 -16.86 10.75
CA TYR A 354 -6.04 -16.69 9.39
C TYR A 354 -4.95 -15.60 9.26
N GLY A 355 -3.90 -15.92 8.49
CA GLY A 355 -2.87 -15.02 7.99
C GLY A 355 -1.91 -14.40 9.02
N PHE A 356 -0.84 -13.80 8.50
CA PHE A 356 0.00 -12.87 9.26
C PHE A 356 -0.64 -11.48 9.25
N THR A 357 -0.76 -10.82 10.41
CA THR A 357 -1.59 -9.60 10.54
C THR A 357 -0.79 -8.29 10.50
N ARG A 358 -1.31 -7.30 9.77
CA ARG A 358 -0.93 -5.88 9.85
C ARG A 358 -2.05 -5.06 10.48
N VAL A 359 -1.68 -4.21 11.43
CA VAL A 359 -2.52 -3.13 11.97
C VAL A 359 -2.06 -1.81 11.34
N MET A 360 -2.98 -1.02 10.80
CA MET A 360 -2.68 0.33 10.33
C MET A 360 -2.46 1.29 11.52
N SER A 361 -1.59 2.29 11.36
CA SER A 361 -1.46 3.41 12.29
C SER A 361 -1.36 4.70 11.50
N SER A 362 -2.50 5.38 11.39
CA SER A 362 -2.74 6.50 10.49
C SER A 362 -2.36 7.86 11.11
N TYR A 363 -2.34 8.87 10.26
CA TYR A 363 -2.61 10.25 10.63
C TYR A 363 -4.01 10.66 10.13
N ASP A 364 -4.57 11.72 10.69
CA ASP A 364 -5.90 12.21 10.36
C ASP A 364 -5.90 13.08 9.09
N PHE A 365 -6.93 12.93 8.26
CA PHE A 365 -6.96 13.55 6.93
C PHE A 365 -8.37 13.89 6.44
N ASP A 366 -8.51 15.07 5.82
CA ASP A 366 -9.77 15.55 5.24
C ASP A 366 -9.92 15.21 3.74
N ASN A 367 -8.82 14.86 3.04
CA ASN A 367 -8.83 14.48 1.62
C ASN A 367 -7.82 13.37 1.29
N SER A 368 -8.01 12.72 0.14
CA SER A 368 -7.24 11.57 -0.36
C SER A 368 -5.74 11.81 -0.45
N ASP A 369 -5.32 12.99 -0.90
CA ASP A 369 -3.93 13.28 -1.25
C ASP A 369 -3.11 13.83 -0.08
N GLN A 370 -3.80 14.34 0.94
CA GLN A 370 -3.23 15.04 2.09
C GLN A 370 -2.04 14.28 2.71
N GLY A 371 -0.89 14.97 2.80
CA GLY A 371 0.27 14.50 3.54
C GLY A 371 0.04 14.40 5.07
N PRO A 372 1.00 13.81 5.79
CA PRO A 372 1.03 13.75 7.25
C PRO A 372 1.12 15.15 7.89
N PRO A 373 0.82 15.28 9.19
CA PRO A 373 1.03 16.49 9.96
C PRO A 373 2.46 17.00 9.80
N SER A 374 2.64 18.23 9.32
CA SER A 374 3.94 18.84 9.05
C SER A 374 4.09 20.23 9.68
N LEU A 375 5.32 20.72 9.71
CA LEU A 375 5.64 22.11 9.97
C LEU A 375 5.42 22.96 8.70
N ASP A 376 5.60 24.29 8.83
CA ASP A 376 5.45 25.28 7.75
C ASP A 376 6.43 25.05 6.56
N ASP A 377 7.47 24.25 6.75
CA ASP A 377 8.48 23.85 5.75
C ASP A 377 8.28 22.41 5.23
N PHE A 378 7.10 21.84 5.44
CA PHE A 378 6.69 20.47 5.09
C PHE A 378 7.43 19.32 5.79
N VAL A 379 8.38 19.62 6.69
CA VAL A 379 9.02 18.61 7.56
C VAL A 379 7.95 17.97 8.44
N THR A 380 7.89 16.64 8.47
CA THR A 380 6.91 15.89 9.27
C THR A 380 7.04 16.22 10.77
N SER A 381 5.91 16.43 11.43
CA SER A 381 5.83 16.75 12.87
C SER A 381 6.21 15.55 13.75
N ASP A 382 6.67 15.82 14.98
CA ASP A 382 6.91 14.76 15.99
C ASP A 382 5.59 14.08 16.40
N VAL A 383 5.65 12.79 16.76
CA VAL A 383 4.48 12.07 17.28
C VAL A 383 4.30 12.37 18.77
N THR A 384 3.41 13.33 19.06
CA THR A 384 3.04 13.71 20.44
C THR A 384 2.29 12.56 21.13
N ILE A 385 2.75 12.16 22.31
CA ILE A 385 2.07 11.20 23.18
C ILE A 385 1.47 11.93 24.38
N ASN A 386 0.15 11.80 24.54
CA ASN A 386 -0.64 12.46 25.59
C ASN A 386 -0.46 11.78 26.96
N GLU A 387 -0.97 12.40 28.03
CA GLU A 387 -0.83 11.88 29.40
C GLU A 387 -1.54 10.53 29.63
N ASP A 388 -2.63 10.27 28.89
CA ASP A 388 -3.38 9.00 28.91
C ASP A 388 -2.74 7.89 28.04
N GLY A 389 -1.72 8.22 27.25
CA GLY A 389 -1.03 7.29 26.34
C GLY A 389 -1.57 7.27 24.91
N SER A 390 -2.62 8.04 24.59
CA SER A 390 -3.06 8.30 23.21
C SER A 390 -2.06 9.20 22.46
N CYS A 391 -2.27 9.38 21.16
CA CYS A 391 -1.49 10.32 20.34
C CYS A 391 -2.20 11.67 20.19
N GLY A 392 -1.42 12.70 19.88
CA GLY A 392 -1.88 14.05 19.55
C GLY A 392 -1.10 14.62 18.37
N GLY A 393 -1.47 15.82 17.92
CA GLY A 393 -0.80 16.49 16.78
C GLY A 393 -1.18 15.93 15.42
N GLY A 394 -2.39 15.35 15.27
CA GLY A 394 -2.89 14.78 14.01
C GLY A 394 -2.56 13.30 13.80
N TRP A 395 -1.86 12.64 14.72
CA TRP A 395 -1.59 11.20 14.66
C TRP A 395 -2.69 10.39 15.35
N VAL A 396 -3.23 9.37 14.66
CA VAL A 396 -4.40 8.59 15.11
C VAL A 396 -3.99 7.42 16.02
N CYS A 397 -2.89 6.74 15.67
CA CYS A 397 -2.26 5.69 16.47
C CYS A 397 -3.21 4.55 16.91
N GLU A 398 -3.90 3.93 15.97
CA GLU A 398 -4.83 2.82 16.19
C GLU A 398 -4.16 1.65 16.90
N HIS A 399 -2.87 1.43 16.68
CA HIS A 399 -2.05 0.44 17.38
C HIS A 399 -1.95 0.66 18.90
N ARG A 400 -2.23 1.89 19.37
CA ARG A 400 -2.29 2.28 20.80
C ARG A 400 -3.68 2.18 21.42
N TRP A 401 -4.74 2.05 20.62
CA TRP A 401 -6.10 1.92 21.14
C TRP A 401 -6.17 0.67 22.03
N ASN A 402 -6.75 0.79 23.22
CA ASN A 402 -6.60 -0.24 24.26
C ASN A 402 -7.08 -1.62 23.78
N ALA A 403 -8.28 -1.74 23.21
CA ALA A 403 -8.76 -2.97 22.58
C ALA A 403 -7.72 -3.61 21.63
N ILE A 404 -7.21 -2.85 20.66
CA ILE A 404 -6.24 -3.32 19.65
C ILE A 404 -4.94 -3.78 20.32
N ALA A 405 -4.37 -2.95 21.21
CA ALA A 405 -3.13 -3.25 21.91
C ALA A 405 -3.22 -4.52 22.80
N LYS A 406 -4.38 -4.77 23.43
CA LYS A 406 -4.64 -6.02 24.17
C LYS A 406 -4.82 -7.20 23.22
N MET A 407 -5.48 -7.01 22.08
CA MET A 407 -5.71 -8.07 21.10
C MET A 407 -4.43 -8.53 20.38
N VAL A 408 -3.39 -7.68 20.29
CA VAL A 408 -2.03 -8.13 19.92
C VAL A 408 -1.47 -9.12 20.94
N GLN A 409 -1.63 -8.85 22.24
CA GLN A 409 -1.24 -9.79 23.29
C GLN A 409 -2.05 -11.11 23.22
N PHE A 410 -3.34 -11.02 22.89
CA PHE A 410 -4.20 -12.20 22.64
C PHE A 410 -3.67 -13.03 21.47
N ARG A 411 -3.49 -12.45 20.27
CA ARG A 411 -3.02 -13.16 19.06
C ARG A 411 -1.74 -13.94 19.34
N ASN A 412 -0.77 -13.29 19.98
CA ASN A 412 0.52 -13.88 20.36
C ASN A 412 0.41 -14.99 21.42
N ALA A 413 -0.65 -15.01 22.24
CA ALA A 413 -0.89 -16.09 23.21
C ALA A 413 -1.65 -17.27 22.59
N VAL A 414 -2.52 -17.02 21.61
CA VAL A 414 -3.38 -18.05 20.97
C VAL A 414 -2.83 -18.61 19.66
N ALA A 415 -1.72 -18.06 19.13
CA ALA A 415 -1.09 -18.49 17.87
C ALA A 415 -0.99 -20.02 17.73
N GLY A 416 -1.40 -20.56 16.58
CA GLY A 416 -1.41 -22.01 16.32
C GLY A 416 -2.45 -22.83 17.11
N ALA A 417 -3.52 -22.22 17.63
CA ALA A 417 -4.73 -22.93 18.06
C ALA A 417 -5.87 -22.74 17.05
N PRO A 418 -6.71 -23.76 16.80
CA PRO A 418 -7.78 -23.71 15.79
C PRO A 418 -8.90 -22.74 16.20
N GLN A 419 -9.54 -22.10 15.22
CA GLN A 419 -10.76 -21.31 15.42
C GLN A 419 -11.98 -22.24 15.46
N GLU A 420 -12.66 -22.29 16.60
CA GLU A 420 -13.82 -23.17 16.82
C GLU A 420 -14.93 -22.42 17.58
N HIS A 421 -16.12 -23.04 17.67
CA HIS A 421 -17.24 -22.56 18.49
C HIS A 421 -17.72 -21.13 18.15
N PHE A 422 -17.67 -20.73 16.87
CA PHE A 422 -18.24 -19.47 16.41
C PHE A 422 -19.75 -19.39 16.63
N TRP A 423 -20.23 -18.23 17.06
CA TRP A 423 -21.63 -17.87 17.18
C TRP A 423 -21.82 -16.36 16.92
N SER A 424 -23.03 -15.98 16.49
CA SER A 424 -23.48 -14.59 16.42
C SER A 424 -24.95 -14.45 16.85
N GLU A 425 -25.32 -13.28 17.35
CA GLU A 425 -26.69 -12.90 17.70
C GLU A 425 -26.86 -11.37 17.50
N GLY A 426 -27.34 -11.00 16.31
CA GLY A 426 -27.32 -9.61 15.84
C GLY A 426 -25.89 -9.06 15.85
N ASN A 427 -25.72 -7.81 16.27
CA ASN A 427 -24.41 -7.14 16.38
C ASN A 427 -23.66 -7.59 17.66
N SER A 428 -23.60 -8.90 17.87
CA SER A 428 -22.84 -9.60 18.92
C SER A 428 -22.29 -10.89 18.33
N MET A 429 -21.00 -11.18 18.52
CA MET A 429 -20.40 -12.44 18.06
C MET A 429 -19.26 -12.89 18.96
N GLY A 430 -18.86 -14.15 18.84
CA GLY A 430 -17.68 -14.66 19.53
C GLY A 430 -17.26 -16.05 19.06
N PHE A 431 -16.02 -16.42 19.39
CA PHE A 431 -15.43 -17.71 19.05
C PHE A 431 -14.27 -18.07 19.98
N SER A 432 -13.88 -19.33 19.93
CA SER A 432 -12.73 -19.87 20.66
C SER A 432 -11.51 -20.05 19.76
N ARG A 433 -10.34 -19.91 20.37
CA ARG A 433 -9.06 -20.41 19.85
C ARG A 433 -8.68 -21.60 20.74
N THR A 434 -9.21 -22.77 20.38
CA THR A 434 -9.46 -23.87 21.34
C THR A 434 -8.21 -24.29 22.12
N GLY A 435 -8.38 -24.47 23.42
CA GLY A 435 -7.31 -24.77 24.37
C GLY A 435 -6.45 -23.57 24.80
N LYS A 436 -6.47 -22.43 24.08
CA LYS A 436 -5.63 -21.26 24.38
C LYS A 436 -6.40 -19.97 24.71
N GLY A 437 -7.53 -19.70 24.08
CA GLY A 437 -8.30 -18.46 24.35
C GLY A 437 -9.74 -18.46 23.85
N PHE A 438 -10.48 -17.43 24.26
CA PHE A 438 -11.84 -17.14 23.82
C PHE A 438 -12.00 -15.62 23.66
N PHE A 439 -12.73 -15.22 22.61
CA PHE A 439 -13.00 -13.84 22.22
C PHE A 439 -14.49 -13.66 21.96
N ALA A 440 -15.05 -12.53 22.40
CA ALA A 440 -16.37 -12.08 21.98
C ALA A 440 -16.46 -10.55 21.98
N MET A 441 -17.36 -10.01 21.15
CA MET A 441 -17.64 -8.57 21.05
C MET A 441 -19.13 -8.32 20.84
N SER A 442 -19.61 -7.16 21.28
CA SER A 442 -21.03 -6.78 21.17
C SER A 442 -21.22 -5.26 21.16
N GLN A 443 -22.07 -4.79 20.23
CA GLN A 443 -22.64 -3.45 20.27
C GLN A 443 -23.81 -3.33 21.27
N ALA A 444 -24.41 -4.45 21.69
CA ALA A 444 -25.51 -4.45 22.64
C ALA A 444 -25.00 -4.19 24.08
N SER A 445 -25.46 -3.09 24.67
CA SER A 445 -25.11 -2.71 26.04
C SER A 445 -25.60 -3.75 27.06
N GLY A 446 -24.70 -4.28 27.87
CA GLY A 446 -25.02 -5.28 28.89
C GLY A 446 -25.29 -6.68 28.34
N PHE A 447 -24.80 -6.99 27.13
CA PHE A 447 -24.92 -8.32 26.52
C PHE A 447 -24.46 -9.44 27.46
N ASN A 448 -25.24 -10.52 27.55
CA ASN A 448 -24.98 -11.66 28.42
C ASN A 448 -25.45 -12.97 27.75
N THR A 449 -24.58 -13.98 27.71
CA THR A 449 -24.87 -15.29 27.11
C THR A 449 -24.07 -16.41 27.77
N SER A 450 -24.52 -17.68 27.65
CA SER A 450 -23.81 -18.84 28.17
C SER A 450 -23.31 -19.70 27.01
N VAL A 451 -21.98 -19.72 26.80
CA VAL A 451 -21.35 -20.24 25.58
C VAL A 451 -20.20 -21.21 25.87
N LYS A 452 -19.90 -22.05 24.89
CA LYS A 452 -18.77 -22.99 24.91
C LYS A 452 -17.49 -22.23 24.55
N THR A 453 -16.55 -22.14 25.49
CA THR A 453 -15.36 -21.29 25.35
C THR A 453 -14.16 -21.96 24.69
N GLY A 454 -14.19 -23.28 24.48
CA GLY A 454 -13.02 -24.06 24.05
C GLY A 454 -11.87 -24.12 25.07
N LEU A 455 -11.99 -23.47 26.23
CA LEU A 455 -10.96 -23.39 27.26
C LEU A 455 -11.05 -24.53 28.30
N PRO A 456 -9.92 -24.88 28.95
CA PRO A 456 -9.93 -25.65 30.19
C PRO A 456 -10.76 -24.97 31.30
N ALA A 457 -11.21 -25.76 32.28
CA ALA A 457 -11.94 -25.22 33.43
C ALA A 457 -11.02 -24.40 34.36
N GLY A 458 -11.45 -23.20 34.72
CA GLY A 458 -10.66 -22.24 35.49
C GLY A 458 -11.27 -20.85 35.50
N ASN A 459 -10.69 -19.93 36.30
CA ASN A 459 -11.00 -18.51 36.21
C ASN A 459 -9.95 -17.84 35.32
N TYR A 460 -10.39 -17.01 34.38
CA TYR A 460 -9.52 -16.29 33.45
C TYR A 460 -9.83 -14.79 33.52
N CYS A 461 -8.83 -13.95 33.71
CA CYS A 461 -9.04 -12.50 33.64
C CYS A 461 -9.37 -12.01 32.23
N ASN A 462 -10.23 -10.99 32.10
CA ASN A 462 -10.44 -10.26 30.85
C ASN A 462 -9.24 -9.33 30.60
N ILE A 463 -8.54 -9.50 29.49
CA ILE A 463 -7.37 -8.66 29.21
C ILE A 463 -7.75 -7.25 28.76
N ILE A 464 -8.96 -7.07 28.19
CA ILE A 464 -9.45 -5.80 27.63
C ILE A 464 -9.59 -4.74 28.73
N ASP A 465 -10.16 -5.12 29.88
CA ASP A 465 -10.28 -4.27 31.07
C ASP A 465 -9.10 -4.43 32.07
N SER A 466 -7.99 -5.05 31.62
CA SER A 466 -6.78 -5.28 32.41
C SER A 466 -7.01 -6.05 33.72
N CYS A 467 -7.77 -7.15 33.66
CA CYS A 467 -8.21 -7.98 34.80
C CYS A 467 -9.16 -7.27 35.80
N ALA A 468 -9.84 -6.20 35.42
CA ALA A 468 -10.92 -5.64 36.25
C ALA A 468 -12.14 -6.58 36.32
N SER A 469 -12.34 -7.43 35.31
CA SER A 469 -13.28 -8.56 35.33
C SER A 469 -12.60 -9.91 35.03
N SER A 470 -13.32 -11.00 35.30
CA SER A 470 -12.85 -12.36 35.00
C SER A 470 -14.00 -13.32 34.70
N VAL A 471 -13.75 -14.27 33.80
CA VAL A 471 -14.69 -15.31 33.36
C VAL A 471 -14.38 -16.64 34.02
N MET A 472 -15.39 -17.27 34.61
CA MET A 472 -15.31 -18.61 35.19
C MET A 472 -15.74 -19.66 34.14
N VAL A 473 -14.77 -20.40 33.60
CA VAL A 473 -15.00 -21.56 32.72
C VAL A 473 -15.28 -22.79 33.58
N LYS A 474 -16.47 -23.37 33.40
CA LYS A 474 -16.99 -24.51 34.16
C LYS A 474 -16.32 -25.83 33.72
N SER A 475 -16.52 -26.90 34.48
CA SER A 475 -15.92 -28.23 34.20
C SER A 475 -16.39 -28.89 32.89
N ASP A 476 -17.43 -28.38 32.26
CA ASP A 476 -17.94 -28.76 30.94
C ASP A 476 -17.45 -27.82 29.80
N GLY A 477 -16.65 -26.79 30.13
CA GLY A 477 -16.15 -25.78 29.18
C GLY A 477 -17.15 -24.67 28.83
N LEU A 478 -18.33 -24.63 29.47
CA LEU A 478 -19.25 -23.49 29.37
C LEU A 478 -18.78 -22.34 30.26
N ALA A 479 -19.01 -21.10 29.81
CA ALA A 479 -18.88 -19.92 30.65
C ALA A 479 -20.05 -18.96 30.41
N ASP A 480 -20.40 -18.21 31.46
CA ASP A 480 -21.37 -17.13 31.35
C ASP A 480 -20.61 -15.85 31.02
N ILE A 481 -20.72 -15.41 29.77
CA ILE A 481 -20.04 -14.24 29.22
C ILE A 481 -20.93 -13.02 29.41
N SER A 482 -20.37 -11.94 29.95
CA SER A 482 -21.07 -10.65 30.09
C SER A 482 -20.16 -9.53 29.59
N ILE A 483 -20.66 -8.72 28.66
CA ILE A 483 -19.92 -7.59 28.07
C ILE A 483 -20.53 -6.29 28.60
N THR A 484 -19.82 -5.67 29.54
CA THR A 484 -20.25 -4.45 30.27
C THR A 484 -19.17 -3.37 30.33
N ASN A 485 -18.08 -3.52 29.57
CA ASN A 485 -17.03 -2.52 29.45
C ASN A 485 -17.30 -1.61 28.24
N ASP A 486 -16.76 -0.39 28.28
CA ASP A 486 -17.01 0.63 27.24
C ASP A 486 -16.41 0.24 25.87
N GLU A 487 -15.41 -0.65 25.86
CA GLU A 487 -14.81 -1.25 24.65
C GLU A 487 -15.77 -2.22 23.94
N GLY A 488 -16.79 -2.77 24.63
CA GLY A 488 -17.72 -3.75 24.04
C GLY A 488 -17.07 -5.09 23.66
N ILE A 489 -15.90 -5.41 24.21
CA ILE A 489 -15.08 -6.57 23.84
C ILE A 489 -14.67 -7.33 25.11
N ILE A 490 -14.60 -8.66 25.03
CA ILE A 490 -14.05 -9.53 26.06
C ILE A 490 -13.08 -10.53 25.44
N ALA A 491 -11.89 -10.64 26.02
CA ALA A 491 -10.85 -11.55 25.56
C ALA A 491 -10.17 -12.21 26.77
N ILE A 492 -10.16 -13.54 26.78
CA ILE A 492 -9.63 -14.37 27.87
C ILE A 492 -8.68 -15.42 27.31
N CYS A 493 -7.48 -15.58 27.88
CA CYS A 493 -6.48 -16.50 27.33
C CYS A 493 -5.49 -17.05 28.36
N VAL A 494 -5.03 -18.28 28.10
CA VAL A 494 -4.10 -19.03 28.95
C VAL A 494 -2.77 -18.28 29.06
N GLY A 495 -2.38 -17.91 30.29
CA GLY A 495 -1.09 -17.26 30.56
C GLY A 495 -1.04 -15.75 30.28
N CYS A 496 -2.13 -15.13 29.82
CA CYS A 496 -2.15 -13.70 29.48
C CYS A 496 -2.07 -12.77 30.71
N GLU A 497 -2.49 -13.25 31.88
CA GLU A 497 -2.53 -12.50 33.15
C GLU A 497 -1.16 -11.93 33.57
N GLY A 498 -0.05 -12.55 33.12
CA GLY A 498 1.32 -12.12 33.39
C GLY A 498 1.90 -11.10 32.40
N ARG A 499 1.16 -10.69 31.36
CA ARG A 499 1.64 -9.76 30.30
C ARG A 499 1.03 -8.36 30.37
N ILE A 500 0.28 -8.05 31.42
CA ILE A 500 -0.40 -6.76 31.55
C ILE A 500 0.62 -5.65 31.82
N ILE A 501 0.80 -4.81 30.80
CA ILE A 501 1.55 -3.55 30.88
C ILE A 501 0.78 -2.62 31.82
N GLY A 502 1.34 -2.35 32.99
CA GLY A 502 1.00 -1.14 33.73
C GLY A 502 1.58 0.05 32.97
N LEU A 503 0.73 0.93 32.43
CA LEU A 503 1.18 2.14 31.76
C LEU A 503 1.82 3.08 32.81
N ARG A 504 3.16 3.11 32.84
CA ARG A 504 4.04 3.91 33.72
C ARG A 504 4.07 3.41 35.20
N PRO A 505 5.15 3.65 35.99
CA PRO A 505 6.14 4.73 35.89
C PRO A 505 7.54 4.38 35.35
N THR A 506 8.07 5.34 34.58
CA THR A 506 9.47 5.78 34.50
C THR A 506 10.58 4.72 34.43
N ILE A 507 11.04 4.45 33.20
CA ILE A 507 12.43 4.00 32.98
C ILE A 507 13.37 5.12 33.44
N THR A 508 14.23 4.81 34.44
CA THR A 508 15.30 5.73 34.83
C THR A 508 16.45 5.62 33.84
N ILE A 509 16.51 6.53 32.87
CA ILE A 509 17.66 6.66 31.96
C ILE A 509 18.91 6.93 32.81
N ARG A 510 19.93 6.06 32.70
CA ARG A 510 21.25 6.35 33.26
C ARG A 510 21.99 7.28 32.32
N HIS A 511 22.05 8.57 32.66
CA HIS A 511 23.02 9.47 32.07
C HIS A 511 24.41 9.19 32.67
N ASP A 512 25.14 8.27 32.05
CA ASP A 512 26.59 8.11 32.21
C ASP A 512 27.29 8.48 30.88
N MET A 513 27.20 9.76 30.50
CA MET A 513 28.06 10.37 29.48
C MET A 513 28.83 11.56 30.12
N PRO A 514 30.12 11.78 29.80
CA PRO A 514 30.95 12.72 30.57
C PRO A 514 30.54 14.20 30.42
N ASN A 515 30.66 14.97 31.50
CA ASN A 515 30.39 16.40 31.53
C ASN A 515 31.24 17.20 30.52
N LEU A 516 30.57 17.91 29.61
CA LEU A 516 30.99 19.23 29.13
C LEU A 516 29.95 20.25 29.62
N SER A 517 30.23 20.86 30.77
CA SER A 517 29.29 21.75 31.45
C SER A 517 29.19 23.12 30.75
N GLN A 518 27.98 23.46 30.31
CA GLN A 518 27.21 24.65 30.76
C GLN A 518 27.99 25.73 31.54
N ASN A 519 27.80 27.04 31.36
CA ASN A 519 26.61 27.82 30.98
C ASN A 519 27.06 29.30 30.66
N THR A 520 26.26 30.32 30.30
CA THR A 520 24.80 30.55 30.25
C THR A 520 24.48 31.73 29.30
N GLN A 521 23.24 31.75 28.77
CA GLN A 521 22.35 32.88 28.45
C GLN A 521 22.86 34.34 28.28
N HIS A 522 22.28 35.03 27.29
CA HIS A 522 22.21 36.49 27.20
C HIS A 522 20.85 37.02 27.72
N SER A 523 20.89 38.14 28.46
CA SER A 523 19.75 39.03 28.70
C SER A 523 20.29 40.40 29.14
N ALA A 524 19.75 41.50 28.62
CA ALA A 524 20.37 42.81 28.69
C ALA A 524 19.73 43.76 29.70
N VAL A 525 20.56 44.40 30.55
CA VAL A 525 20.26 45.62 31.31
C VAL A 525 21.51 46.52 31.30
N THR A 526 21.32 47.82 31.51
CA THR A 526 22.22 48.92 31.14
C THR A 526 23.23 49.41 32.20
N GLU A 527 24.31 50.01 31.66
CA GLU A 527 25.06 51.19 32.17
C GLU A 527 26.09 51.08 33.33
N THR A 528 27.08 52.00 33.22
CA THR A 528 28.20 52.29 34.13
C THR A 528 29.30 51.21 34.26
N GLY A 529 30.61 51.52 34.20
CA GLY A 529 31.28 52.77 33.82
C GLY A 529 32.70 52.89 34.40
N THR A 530 33.68 53.33 33.58
CA THR A 530 35.12 53.58 33.91
C THR A 530 35.92 52.33 34.37
N GLU A 531 37.25 52.21 34.19
CA GLU A 531 38.31 53.12 33.70
C GLU A 531 39.54 52.35 33.12
N TYR A 532 40.36 53.02 32.30
CA TYR A 532 41.81 52.80 32.00
C TYR A 532 42.39 51.36 31.84
N SER A 533 42.80 50.91 30.63
CA SER A 533 44.12 51.15 29.96
C SER A 533 45.00 49.87 29.99
N ASP A 534 46.07 49.65 29.20
CA ASP A 534 46.74 50.40 28.13
C ASP A 534 47.44 49.41 27.15
N SER A 535 47.78 49.86 25.93
CA SER A 535 48.84 49.34 25.05
C SER A 535 48.69 47.95 24.39
N THR A 536 49.21 47.65 23.18
CA THR A 536 49.41 48.39 21.90
C THR A 536 49.83 47.40 20.80
N LYS A 537 49.61 47.77 19.52
CA LYS A 537 50.31 47.31 18.29
C LYS A 537 50.04 45.88 17.76
N ASP A 538 50.25 45.60 16.47
CA ASP A 538 50.07 46.33 15.18
C ASP A 538 50.58 45.41 14.04
N TYR A 539 50.19 45.71 12.79
CA TYR A 539 50.52 45.04 11.50
C TYR A 539 49.73 43.73 11.25
N ALA A 540 48.76 43.70 10.33
CA ALA A 540 48.79 43.92 8.86
C ALA A 540 49.36 42.70 8.11
N ASP A 541 48.66 42.04 7.17
CA ASP A 541 47.84 42.50 6.03
C ASP A 541 48.67 43.00 4.84
N ASP A 542 48.75 42.19 3.78
CA ASP A 542 48.32 42.56 2.41
C ASP A 542 48.16 41.24 1.57
N THR A 543 47.92 41.36 0.26
CA THR A 543 47.04 40.45 -0.50
C THR A 543 47.62 40.00 -1.88
N THR A 544 46.74 39.42 -2.72
CA THR A 544 46.88 39.09 -4.17
C THR A 544 47.51 37.75 -4.60
N GLY A 545 46.90 37.16 -5.64
CA GLY A 545 47.44 36.12 -6.54
C GLY A 545 47.40 36.63 -8.00
N PRO A 546 47.20 35.80 -9.05
CA PRO A 546 47.01 34.34 -9.10
C PRO A 546 47.86 33.64 -10.22
N ASP A 547 47.43 32.44 -10.65
CA ASP A 547 47.75 31.74 -11.92
C ASP A 547 49.12 31.00 -12.04
N GLY A 548 49.19 29.98 -12.92
CA GLY A 548 50.46 29.32 -13.31
C GLY A 548 50.55 27.78 -13.18
N THR A 549 50.18 27.07 -14.25
CA THR A 549 50.33 25.62 -14.57
C THR A 549 51.70 24.93 -14.31
N THR A 550 51.71 23.58 -14.24
CA THR A 550 52.63 22.56 -14.87
C THR A 550 53.03 21.35 -13.98
N GLN A 551 53.23 20.17 -14.62
CA GLN A 551 53.82 18.95 -14.03
C GLN A 551 55.35 19.03 -13.94
N PRO A 552 56.00 18.02 -13.33
CA PRO A 552 56.93 17.23 -14.14
C PRO A 552 56.74 15.70 -14.06
N ASP A 553 57.00 15.05 -15.19
CA ASP A 553 57.16 13.59 -15.39
C ASP A 553 58.63 13.17 -15.11
N TYR A 554 58.93 11.87 -14.87
CA TYR A 554 60.23 11.25 -15.24
C TYR A 554 60.31 9.70 -15.06
N THR A 555 60.41 9.01 -16.20
CA THR A 555 61.14 7.73 -16.48
C THR A 555 60.62 6.33 -16.10
N THR A 556 60.38 5.58 -17.19
CA THR A 556 60.37 4.12 -17.46
C THR A 556 61.78 3.45 -17.32
N PRO A 557 62.05 2.12 -17.53
CA PRO A 557 61.58 1.28 -18.68
C PRO A 557 61.48 -0.28 -18.59
N THR A 558 61.00 -0.90 -19.70
CA THR A 558 61.24 -2.30 -20.21
C THR A 558 60.68 -3.50 -19.38
N GLU A 559 60.25 -4.66 -19.91
CA GLU A 559 59.94 -5.24 -21.26
C GLU A 559 59.20 -6.62 -21.08
N SER A 560 58.67 -7.41 -22.05
CA SER A 560 58.46 -7.34 -23.51
C SER A 560 57.43 -8.38 -24.03
N THR A 561 56.96 -8.21 -25.28
CA THR A 561 56.37 -9.21 -26.23
C THR A 561 55.08 -10.03 -25.90
N ARG A 562 54.36 -10.70 -26.83
CA ARG A 562 53.86 -10.42 -28.22
C ARG A 562 53.29 -11.70 -28.91
N SER A 563 51.95 -11.88 -28.94
CA SER A 563 51.14 -12.58 -29.99
C SER A 563 51.52 -14.05 -30.39
N PRO A 564 50.87 -14.74 -31.39
CA PRO A 564 49.62 -14.48 -32.14
C PRO A 564 48.62 -15.69 -32.16
N GLU A 565 47.65 -15.63 -33.07
CA GLU A 565 46.53 -16.55 -33.34
C GLU A 565 46.91 -17.95 -33.91
N SER A 566 45.94 -18.86 -33.98
CA SER A 566 45.86 -19.92 -35.01
C SER A 566 44.39 -20.33 -35.28
N THR A 567 44.08 -20.78 -36.50
CA THR A 567 42.72 -21.05 -37.00
C THR A 567 42.56 -22.49 -37.56
N THR A 568 41.42 -22.77 -38.21
CA THR A 568 40.95 -24.02 -38.85
C THR A 568 40.38 -25.09 -37.90
N SER A 569 39.23 -25.78 -38.10
CA SER A 569 38.25 -26.01 -39.20
C SER A 569 38.26 -27.45 -39.74
N THR A 570 37.15 -28.20 -39.53
CA THR A 570 36.51 -29.01 -40.60
C THR A 570 35.12 -29.57 -40.22
N LYS A 571 34.38 -29.99 -41.25
CA LYS A 571 33.07 -30.69 -41.25
C LYS A 571 33.15 -32.03 -40.48
N GLY A 572 32.06 -32.66 -40.00
CA GLY A 572 30.62 -32.41 -40.17
C GLY A 572 29.92 -33.60 -40.88
N THR A 573 28.83 -34.13 -40.30
CA THR A 573 28.09 -35.30 -40.81
C THR A 573 26.58 -35.15 -40.61
N THR A 574 25.78 -35.56 -41.60
CA THR A 574 24.31 -35.46 -41.64
C THR A 574 23.62 -36.76 -41.26
N THR A 575 22.46 -36.69 -40.60
CA THR A 575 21.38 -37.70 -40.67
C THR A 575 20.03 -37.00 -40.57
N THR A 576 19.07 -37.40 -41.41
CA THR A 576 17.72 -36.83 -41.53
C THR A 576 16.64 -37.81 -41.07
N ASP A 577 15.39 -37.30 -41.07
CA ASP A 577 14.11 -38.01 -41.19
C ASP A 577 13.44 -38.58 -39.92
N GLY A 578 12.10 -38.49 -39.88
CA GLY A 578 11.28 -39.48 -39.18
C GLY A 578 10.17 -39.02 -38.22
N THR A 579 9.75 -37.75 -38.17
CA THR A 579 8.61 -37.36 -37.30
C THR A 579 7.34 -38.08 -37.76
N THR A 580 6.90 -39.08 -37.00
CA THR A 580 5.76 -39.93 -37.37
C THR A 580 4.51 -39.47 -36.62
N SER A 581 3.45 -39.13 -37.35
CA SER A 581 2.15 -38.80 -36.78
C SER A 581 1.54 -39.99 -36.03
N THR A 582 1.06 -39.78 -34.81
CA THR A 582 0.17 -40.72 -34.11
C THR A 582 -0.96 -39.93 -33.48
N GLU A 583 -2.19 -40.14 -33.95
CA GLU A 583 -3.40 -39.56 -33.38
C GLU A 583 -3.73 -40.29 -32.06
N VAL A 584 -4.14 -39.54 -31.04
CA VAL A 584 -4.87 -40.09 -29.89
C VAL A 584 -6.10 -39.21 -29.67
N ALA A 585 -7.28 -39.79 -29.89
CA ALA A 585 -8.55 -39.10 -29.70
C ALA A 585 -9.03 -39.23 -28.26
N THR A 586 -9.52 -38.13 -27.69
CA THR A 586 -10.35 -38.11 -26.48
C THR A 586 -11.64 -37.35 -26.77
N SER A 587 -12.77 -37.96 -26.43
CA SER A 587 -14.11 -37.48 -26.77
C SER A 587 -14.60 -36.38 -25.83
N THR A 588 -15.09 -35.28 -26.40
CA THR A 588 -16.02 -34.36 -25.74
C THR A 588 -17.45 -34.93 -25.78
N GLU A 589 -18.14 -34.96 -24.65
CA GLU A 589 -19.61 -35.06 -24.63
C GLU A 589 -20.23 -33.67 -24.44
N ASP A 590 -21.45 -33.51 -24.96
CA ASP A 590 -22.18 -32.24 -25.14
C ASP A 590 -23.27 -32.05 -24.07
N SER A 591 -23.52 -30.80 -23.68
CA SER A 591 -24.65 -30.40 -22.84
C SER A 591 -25.13 -28.96 -23.13
N THR A 592 -25.34 -28.65 -24.41
CA THR A 592 -26.29 -27.65 -24.96
C THR A 592 -26.94 -26.64 -24.01
N ARG A 593 -26.79 -25.33 -24.31
CA ARG A 593 -27.74 -24.27 -23.91
C ARG A 593 -28.17 -23.52 -25.19
N PRO A 594 -29.47 -23.16 -25.37
CA PRO A 594 -29.98 -22.84 -26.70
C PRO A 594 -29.68 -21.41 -27.19
N ASP A 595 -29.59 -21.32 -28.52
CA ASP A 595 -29.43 -20.13 -29.35
C ASP A 595 -30.67 -19.22 -29.36
N TYR A 596 -30.49 -17.91 -29.62
CA TYR A 596 -31.58 -16.93 -29.71
C TYR A 596 -31.57 -16.22 -31.08
N THR A 597 -32.70 -16.31 -31.78
CA THR A 597 -32.81 -16.02 -33.21
C THR A 597 -32.81 -14.53 -33.56
N THR A 598 -32.06 -14.17 -34.60
CA THR A 598 -32.10 -12.88 -35.31
C THR A 598 -33.44 -12.60 -36.01
N GLN A 599 -33.81 -11.32 -36.18
CA GLN A 599 -34.54 -10.67 -37.31
C GLN A 599 -35.25 -9.38 -36.81
N PRO A 600 -35.49 -8.35 -37.64
CA PRO A 600 -34.76 -7.91 -38.84
C PRO A 600 -34.39 -6.39 -38.80
N GLU A 601 -33.70 -5.90 -39.82
CA GLU A 601 -33.50 -4.45 -40.05
C GLU A 601 -34.79 -3.77 -40.57
N ASP A 602 -35.01 -2.50 -40.21
CA ASP A 602 -35.89 -1.57 -40.94
C ASP A 602 -35.17 -0.22 -41.15
N SER A 603 -35.50 0.51 -42.21
CA SER A 603 -34.55 1.41 -42.89
C SER A 603 -35.03 2.86 -43.02
N THR A 604 -34.62 3.73 -42.08
CA THR A 604 -34.63 5.20 -42.26
C THR A 604 -33.43 5.86 -41.59
N ARG A 605 -32.34 6.08 -42.34
CA ARG A 605 -31.18 6.89 -41.89
C ARG A 605 -30.98 8.09 -42.83
N PRO A 606 -31.03 9.34 -42.34
CA PRO A 606 -30.54 10.50 -43.07
C PRO A 606 -29.01 10.42 -43.20
N ASP A 607 -28.49 10.84 -44.36
CA ASP A 607 -27.04 10.90 -44.60
C ASP A 607 -26.45 12.16 -43.92
N TYR A 608 -25.36 12.00 -43.17
CA TYR A 608 -24.59 13.13 -42.64
C TYR A 608 -23.11 12.99 -43.01
N THR A 609 -22.58 14.02 -43.65
CA THR A 609 -21.26 14.04 -44.28
C THR A 609 -20.14 14.34 -43.28
N THR A 610 -19.13 13.47 -43.23
CA THR A 610 -17.87 13.73 -42.51
C THR A 610 -17.12 14.93 -43.09
N PRO A 611 -16.74 15.94 -42.28
CA PRO A 611 -15.73 16.93 -42.64
C PRO A 611 -14.33 16.31 -42.52
N THR A 612 -13.44 16.59 -43.49
CA THR A 612 -12.03 16.22 -43.38
C THR A 612 -11.27 17.24 -42.53
N TYR A 613 -10.55 16.79 -41.50
CA TYR A 613 -9.62 17.64 -40.75
C TYR A 613 -8.39 18.00 -41.60
N THR A 614 -7.87 19.21 -41.42
CA THR A 614 -6.57 19.64 -41.98
C THR A 614 -5.62 19.97 -40.85
N ASP A 615 -4.39 19.47 -40.95
CA ASP A 615 -3.29 19.72 -40.00
C ASP A 615 -2.98 21.22 -39.83
N GLY A 616 -2.66 21.65 -38.61
CA GLY A 616 -2.34 23.04 -38.28
C GLY A 616 -2.39 23.44 -36.79
N THR A 617 -1.23 23.34 -36.13
CA THR A 617 -0.77 24.19 -34.99
C THR A 617 -1.60 24.30 -33.70
N THR A 618 -1.03 23.73 -32.62
CA THR A 618 -0.91 24.28 -31.24
C THR A 618 -1.95 25.27 -30.68
N ASP A 619 -2.51 24.88 -29.52
CA ASP A 619 -3.02 25.75 -28.44
C ASP A 619 -4.31 26.57 -28.70
N ILE A 620 -5.45 25.87 -28.69
CA ILE A 620 -6.71 26.37 -28.10
C ILE A 620 -7.44 25.20 -27.43
N LEU A 621 -7.35 25.07 -26.10
CA LEU A 621 -8.33 24.29 -25.32
C LEU A 621 -9.57 25.16 -25.07
N GLY A 622 -10.72 24.79 -25.63
CA GLY A 622 -11.96 25.57 -25.52
C GLY A 622 -12.45 25.77 -24.08
N GLU A 623 -13.22 26.83 -23.85
CA GLU A 623 -14.00 27.03 -22.63
C GLU A 623 -15.37 26.38 -22.82
N CYS A 624 -15.84 25.58 -21.85
CA CYS A 624 -17.19 25.02 -21.88
C CYS A 624 -18.24 26.13 -21.80
N CYS A 625 -19.38 25.93 -22.45
CA CYS A 625 -20.43 26.93 -22.56
C CYS A 625 -20.99 27.30 -21.18
N SER A 626 -20.99 28.61 -20.88
CA SER A 626 -21.48 29.15 -19.59
C SER A 626 -22.98 28.90 -19.35
N ARG A 627 -23.71 28.57 -20.42
CA ARG A 627 -25.12 28.21 -20.43
C ARG A 627 -25.35 27.12 -21.48
N ILE A 628 -26.27 26.22 -21.18
CA ILE A 628 -26.72 25.15 -22.07
C ILE A 628 -28.23 24.97 -21.93
N GLU A 629 -28.85 24.31 -22.90
CA GLU A 629 -30.26 23.92 -22.91
C GLU A 629 -30.34 22.41 -23.10
N ILE A 630 -31.07 21.71 -22.22
CA ILE A 630 -31.32 20.27 -22.33
C ILE A 630 -32.78 20.07 -22.73
N GLU A 631 -33.00 19.52 -23.92
CA GLU A 631 -34.31 19.06 -24.41
C GLU A 631 -34.27 17.54 -24.61
N SER A 632 -35.39 16.86 -24.39
CA SER A 632 -35.57 15.46 -24.77
C SER A 632 -36.89 15.26 -25.52
N PHE A 633 -36.80 14.52 -26.63
CA PHE A 633 -37.96 14.05 -27.39
C PHE A 633 -38.32 12.58 -27.08
N GLY A 634 -37.66 12.00 -26.07
CA GLY A 634 -37.82 10.61 -25.62
C GLY A 634 -38.39 10.50 -24.20
N GLY A 635 -37.83 9.56 -23.42
CA GLY A 635 -38.36 9.17 -22.11
C GLY A 635 -38.16 10.21 -21.00
N ILE A 636 -37.01 10.91 -20.97
CA ILE A 636 -36.83 12.08 -20.11
C ILE A 636 -37.83 13.18 -20.52
N GLY A 637 -38.09 13.30 -21.82
CA GLY A 637 -39.05 14.21 -22.41
C GLY A 637 -40.49 14.04 -21.92
N SER A 638 -40.93 12.79 -21.70
CA SER A 638 -42.31 12.47 -21.28
C SER A 638 -42.48 12.23 -19.78
N GLU A 639 -41.53 11.54 -19.13
CA GLU A 639 -41.67 11.10 -17.73
C GLU A 639 -40.98 12.03 -16.72
N LEU A 640 -39.99 12.83 -17.16
CA LEU A 640 -39.21 13.74 -16.31
C LEU A 640 -39.15 15.18 -16.88
N PRO A 641 -40.29 15.79 -17.29
CA PRO A 641 -40.28 17.08 -17.98
C PRO A 641 -39.70 18.24 -17.16
N GLU A 642 -39.56 18.11 -15.84
CA GLU A 642 -39.00 19.12 -14.94
C GLU A 642 -37.47 19.26 -14.97
N ILE A 643 -36.72 18.28 -15.51
CA ILE A 643 -35.25 18.37 -15.63
C ILE A 643 -34.79 18.93 -16.98
N GLN A 644 -35.72 19.16 -17.92
CA GLN A 644 -35.47 19.86 -19.18
C GLN A 644 -35.49 21.38 -18.99
N GLY A 645 -34.70 22.09 -19.81
CA GLY A 645 -34.62 23.54 -19.81
C GLY A 645 -33.19 24.06 -19.70
N GLN A 646 -33.05 25.31 -19.24
CA GLN A 646 -31.78 26.02 -19.26
C GLN A 646 -30.96 25.79 -18.00
N TYR A 647 -29.71 25.37 -18.18
CA TYR A 647 -28.71 25.19 -17.13
C TYR A 647 -27.64 26.28 -17.27
N HIS A 648 -27.19 26.83 -16.13
CA HIS A 648 -26.15 27.86 -16.08
C HIS A 648 -25.00 27.43 -15.19
N MET A 649 -23.77 27.70 -15.64
CA MET A 649 -22.55 27.30 -14.95
C MET A 649 -22.43 28.02 -13.59
N ILE A 650 -22.26 27.24 -12.53
CA ILE A 650 -22.07 27.72 -11.15
C ILE A 650 -20.66 27.45 -10.61
N SER A 651 -19.91 26.54 -11.22
CA SER A 651 -18.50 26.28 -10.94
C SER A 651 -17.77 25.87 -12.21
N ASN A 652 -16.48 26.19 -12.30
CA ASN A 652 -15.56 25.73 -13.35
C ASN A 652 -14.29 25.12 -12.71
N THR A 653 -14.43 24.56 -11.50
CA THR A 653 -13.33 24.11 -10.65
C THR A 653 -13.68 22.81 -9.92
N SER A 654 -13.99 21.75 -10.68
CA SER A 654 -13.80 20.38 -10.19
C SER A 654 -12.31 20.01 -10.28
N SER A 655 -11.87 18.99 -9.53
CA SER A 655 -10.47 18.51 -9.52
C SER A 655 -10.00 17.89 -10.85
N ILE A 656 -10.90 17.73 -11.82
CA ILE A 656 -10.66 17.12 -13.14
C ILE A 656 -10.97 18.06 -14.33
N GLY A 657 -11.41 19.29 -14.07
CA GLY A 657 -11.57 20.34 -15.08
C GLY A 657 -12.93 20.40 -15.79
N GLN A 658 -13.92 19.64 -15.33
CA GLN A 658 -15.33 19.77 -15.70
C GLN A 658 -16.02 20.91 -14.91
N PRO A 659 -16.96 21.66 -15.52
CA PRO A 659 -17.85 22.59 -14.83
C PRO A 659 -19.05 21.91 -14.15
N ASP A 660 -19.64 22.60 -13.16
CA ASP A 660 -20.95 22.28 -12.58
C ASP A 660 -21.99 23.31 -13.04
N TYR A 661 -23.21 22.86 -13.30
CA TYR A 661 -24.35 23.70 -13.69
C TYR A 661 -25.54 23.59 -12.72
N LEU A 662 -26.35 24.64 -12.67
CA LEU A 662 -27.63 24.72 -11.97
C LEU A 662 -28.76 25.01 -12.96
N HIS A 663 -29.86 24.27 -12.86
CA HIS A 663 -31.06 24.51 -13.67
C HIS A 663 -31.72 25.85 -13.32
N GLU A 664 -32.42 26.48 -14.27
CA GLU A 664 -33.11 27.77 -14.04
C GLU A 664 -34.18 27.73 -12.93
N SER A 665 -34.74 26.56 -12.63
CA SER A 665 -35.64 26.36 -11.49
C SER A 665 -34.94 26.44 -10.12
N GLY A 666 -33.60 26.35 -10.10
CA GLY A 666 -32.80 26.24 -8.88
C GLY A 666 -32.95 24.90 -8.14
N ALA A 667 -33.62 23.92 -8.74
CA ALA A 667 -33.99 22.65 -8.09
C ALA A 667 -33.16 21.43 -8.54
N PHE A 668 -32.35 21.56 -9.59
CA PHE A 668 -31.55 20.47 -10.15
C PHE A 668 -30.14 20.95 -10.51
N TYR A 669 -29.15 20.13 -10.20
CA TYR A 669 -27.75 20.31 -10.56
C TYR A 669 -27.37 19.33 -11.66
N LEU A 670 -26.47 19.74 -12.54
CA LEU A 670 -25.82 18.91 -13.54
C LEU A 670 -24.31 18.98 -13.33
N TYR A 671 -23.68 17.83 -13.13
CA TYR A 671 -22.25 17.74 -12.80
C TYR A 671 -21.68 16.38 -13.25
N TYR A 672 -20.37 16.30 -13.41
CA TYR A 672 -19.67 15.06 -13.76
C TYR A 672 -19.17 14.35 -12.49
N ARG A 673 -19.28 13.02 -12.43
CA ARG A 673 -18.67 12.20 -11.37
C ARG A 673 -17.91 11.01 -11.94
N HIS A 674 -16.91 10.59 -11.17
CA HIS A 674 -16.28 9.29 -11.25
C HIS A 674 -16.58 8.57 -9.93
N TYR A 675 -17.45 7.55 -9.97
CA TYR A 675 -17.84 6.73 -8.83
C TYR A 675 -17.16 5.35 -8.93
N GLY A 676 -15.98 5.22 -8.33
CA GLY A 676 -15.18 3.98 -8.38
C GLY A 676 -15.92 2.75 -7.82
N VAL A 677 -16.80 2.92 -6.83
CA VAL A 677 -17.60 1.83 -6.21
C VAL A 677 -18.53 1.13 -7.21
N PHE A 678 -18.97 1.82 -8.27
CA PHE A 678 -19.90 1.28 -9.28
C PHE A 678 -19.30 1.25 -10.70
N TYR A 679 -17.99 1.48 -10.85
CA TYR A 679 -17.30 1.68 -12.14
C TYR A 679 -17.91 2.79 -13.03
N PHE A 680 -18.74 3.66 -12.45
CA PHE A 680 -19.48 4.67 -13.18
C PHE A 680 -18.63 5.92 -13.43
N LYS A 681 -18.68 6.43 -14.65
CA LYS A 681 -18.10 7.72 -15.08
C LYS A 681 -19.11 8.40 -16.00
N GLY A 682 -19.42 9.68 -15.75
CA GLY A 682 -20.39 10.40 -16.56
C GLY A 682 -20.95 11.67 -15.92
N TRP A 683 -21.72 12.40 -16.72
CA TRP A 683 -22.62 13.47 -16.30
C TRP A 683 -23.87 12.90 -15.63
N LEU A 684 -24.33 13.55 -14.56
CA LEU A 684 -25.57 13.21 -13.84
C LEU A 684 -26.39 14.45 -13.55
N ILE A 685 -27.72 14.28 -13.52
CA ILE A 685 -28.67 15.27 -13.02
C ILE A 685 -29.23 14.78 -11.67
N SER A 686 -29.15 15.63 -10.64
CA SER A 686 -29.70 15.35 -9.30
C SER A 686 -30.33 16.60 -8.69
N SER A 687 -31.27 16.42 -7.76
CA SER A 687 -31.82 17.48 -6.91
C SER A 687 -30.88 17.93 -5.79
N ASP A 688 -29.87 17.12 -5.43
CA ASP A 688 -28.85 17.44 -4.43
C ASP A 688 -27.47 16.93 -4.88
N ARG A 689 -26.56 17.89 -5.11
CA ARG A 689 -25.19 17.70 -5.61
C ARG A 689 -24.34 16.78 -4.75
N ASP A 690 -24.62 16.68 -3.46
CA ASP A 690 -23.86 15.88 -2.51
C ASP A 690 -24.59 14.56 -2.13
N SER A 691 -25.67 14.22 -2.85
CA SER A 691 -26.45 12.99 -2.66
C SER A 691 -26.03 11.85 -3.60
N TYR A 692 -26.49 10.63 -3.27
CA TYR A 692 -26.41 9.44 -4.12
C TYR A 692 -27.73 9.15 -4.85
N GLU A 693 -28.64 10.13 -4.94
CA GLU A 693 -29.91 10.01 -5.67
C GLU A 693 -29.82 10.84 -6.95
N TRP A 694 -29.55 10.19 -8.08
CA TRP A 694 -29.49 10.82 -9.41
C TRP A 694 -30.67 10.40 -10.27
N ILE A 695 -31.24 11.36 -11.00
CA ILE A 695 -32.51 11.25 -11.74
C ILE A 695 -32.25 10.76 -13.17
N ALA A 696 -31.21 11.31 -13.80
CA ALA A 696 -30.70 10.90 -15.11
C ALA A 696 -29.16 10.93 -15.11
N LEU A 697 -28.55 10.10 -15.95
CA LEU A 697 -27.10 9.94 -16.08
C LEU A 697 -26.67 9.63 -17.52
N THR A 698 -25.35 9.50 -17.69
CA THR A 698 -24.64 9.10 -18.91
C THR A 698 -23.49 8.15 -18.52
N GLN A 699 -23.02 7.25 -19.39
CA GLN A 699 -21.93 6.31 -19.06
C GLN A 699 -20.76 6.44 -20.05
N GLU A 700 -19.78 7.32 -19.77
CA GLU A 700 -18.59 7.52 -20.63
C GLU A 700 -17.33 7.91 -19.80
N PRO A 701 -16.13 7.44 -20.15
CA PRO A 701 -14.96 7.46 -19.27
C PRO A 701 -14.30 8.84 -19.11
N PHE A 702 -14.52 9.78 -20.04
CA PHE A 702 -14.20 11.20 -19.87
C PHE A 702 -14.94 12.06 -20.91
N THR A 703 -15.54 13.18 -20.47
CA THR A 703 -15.97 14.26 -21.36
C THR A 703 -15.85 15.58 -20.60
N ARG A 704 -15.22 16.61 -21.19
CA ARG A 704 -14.88 17.84 -20.46
C ARG A 704 -16.03 18.84 -20.37
N CYS A 705 -16.75 19.01 -21.47
CA CYS A 705 -17.96 19.82 -21.54
C CYS A 705 -19.14 18.88 -21.84
N VAL A 706 -20.36 19.24 -21.44
CA VAL A 706 -21.53 18.34 -21.56
C VAL A 706 -22.19 18.44 -22.93
N GLU A 707 -21.99 19.56 -23.62
CA GLU A 707 -22.33 19.80 -25.03
C GLU A 707 -21.40 19.06 -26.02
N ASP A 708 -20.27 18.51 -25.58
CA ASP A 708 -19.37 17.66 -26.38
C ASP A 708 -19.80 16.17 -26.36
N PHE A 709 -20.78 15.81 -25.54
CA PHE A 709 -21.23 14.43 -25.32
C PHE A 709 -22.13 13.91 -26.47
N GLN A 710 -21.93 12.66 -26.91
CA GLN A 710 -22.57 12.11 -28.12
C GLN A 710 -23.20 10.71 -27.94
N PHE A 711 -23.53 10.31 -26.70
CA PHE A 711 -24.06 8.98 -26.39
C PHE A 711 -25.47 9.05 -25.78
N ASP A 712 -26.09 7.90 -25.51
CA ASP A 712 -27.41 7.85 -24.86
C ASP A 712 -27.34 8.38 -23.43
N TRP A 713 -28.43 9.03 -22.98
CA TRP A 713 -28.71 9.21 -21.56
C TRP A 713 -29.49 8.02 -21.02
N GLU A 714 -29.51 7.84 -19.69
CA GLU A 714 -30.39 6.89 -19.00
C GLU A 714 -31.07 7.57 -17.81
N TYR A 715 -32.31 7.21 -17.52
CA TYR A 715 -33.08 7.75 -16.39
C TYR A 715 -33.71 6.64 -15.54
N PHE A 716 -33.97 6.91 -14.26
CA PHE A 716 -34.47 5.92 -13.32
C PHE A 716 -35.99 6.00 -13.15
N LEU A 717 -36.70 4.91 -13.43
CA LEU A 717 -38.16 4.83 -13.24
C LEU A 717 -38.56 3.40 -12.85
N ASP A 718 -39.52 3.25 -11.94
CA ASP A 718 -40.04 1.95 -11.46
C ASP A 718 -38.96 0.90 -11.09
N TYR A 719 -37.83 1.37 -10.56
CA TYR A 719 -36.62 0.61 -10.16
C TYR A 719 -35.74 0.07 -11.30
N GLU A 720 -35.94 0.50 -12.55
CA GLU A 720 -35.09 0.15 -13.69
C GLU A 720 -34.46 1.39 -14.36
N TRP A 721 -33.32 1.20 -15.02
CA TRP A 721 -32.66 2.22 -15.84
C TRP A 721 -33.17 2.15 -17.28
N ILE A 722 -33.72 3.25 -17.78
CA ILE A 722 -34.33 3.35 -19.10
C ILE A 722 -33.49 4.29 -19.97
N LYS A 723 -33.03 3.80 -21.13
CA LYS A 723 -32.27 4.58 -22.11
C LYS A 723 -33.14 5.64 -22.81
N ASP A 724 -32.57 6.81 -23.00
CA ASP A 724 -33.10 7.89 -23.83
C ASP A 724 -32.03 8.37 -24.82
N ALA A 725 -32.19 7.95 -26.08
CA ALA A 725 -31.32 8.31 -27.21
C ALA A 725 -31.78 9.60 -27.93
N PHE A 726 -32.71 10.36 -27.34
CA PHE A 726 -33.32 11.56 -27.94
C PHE A 726 -33.17 12.82 -27.08
N VAL A 727 -32.13 12.86 -26.24
CA VAL A 727 -31.69 14.05 -25.52
C VAL A 727 -30.73 14.87 -26.39
N ASP A 728 -30.93 16.18 -26.44
CA ASP A 728 -30.03 17.15 -27.08
C ASP A 728 -29.50 18.12 -26.00
N VAL A 729 -28.22 18.52 -26.12
CA VAL A 729 -27.52 19.39 -25.17
C VAL A 729 -26.92 20.57 -25.93
N THR A 730 -27.73 21.60 -26.12
CA THR A 730 -27.37 22.75 -26.96
C THR A 730 -26.65 23.83 -26.15
N CYS A 731 -25.45 24.21 -26.58
CA CYS A 731 -24.74 25.38 -26.06
C CYS A 731 -25.51 26.70 -26.34
N LEU A 732 -25.68 27.53 -25.31
CA LEU A 732 -26.33 28.85 -25.40
C LEU A 732 -25.30 29.99 -25.31
N VAL A 733 -25.37 30.92 -26.28
CA VAL A 733 -24.46 32.07 -26.46
C VAL A 733 -25.04 33.36 -25.90
#